data_AF-A0A6I1GED3-F1
#
_entry.id   AF-A0A6I1GED3-F1
#
_cell.length_a   1.000
_cell.length_b   1.000
_cell.length_c   1.000
_cell.angle_alpha   90.00
_cell.angle_beta   90.00
_cell.angle_gamma   90.00
#
_symmetry.space_group_name_H-M   'P 1'
#
loop_
_entity.id
_entity.type
_entity.pdbx_description
1 polymer ?
#
loop_
_entity_poly.entity_id
_entity_poly.type
_entity_poly.pdbx_seq_one_letter_code
_entity_poly.pdbx_strand_id
1 'polypeptide(L)'
;MKMRKLFAGIAAAATLLSGLALGAGAANAADVDPSELTTAAGNQKVELANPGSTDITIKGSKAKLAGHTFKYVRLGTYTYAKTAPAVVEVDGVKTLQIAGVSVETDAAAKDYLNAVLGEVDKNYTGTGAPKYFDGNPAGYIAENMNDSGATTKPQWSGTLRNFVTALSNNQQFKDVTANGTSFTVPKTITEDAAGVATFTEKVPQGLYVLVDVTANAGDSVNGTEGNYRASIPMVVGTKIVGTVSFPNADNTQTLTYSGEFDLAKGGLGVVDVKNDRPTIDKTITGVNDHTTDAEDQKANVTADGKAASAAVGDVINYQIGNVEIPSTVGYDTAKFPYLFKITDTLHKGQTYNNDAQVYVDKNADGELTDGEKLDAADYGLTISGPDSDDENTTIAVDLSQYVGGKVNGNAIVEGSAAGLNPDLIGKKIYVTYTATLNDDAIVYPDGSNDNGVRLDYSNNPGSESHGTVTPPDTQVFTGKFSLKKVNKQGKTLAGAKFTVTKNGKTLAFTGVAGSYKAATADANPTVTEVEVGEDGLLHLAGLEGTYTIKETQAPEGYSSLFLPEFQVTVRTTPIKSNTLIDNKWYMSSEADPTAPTDPSKFVNKANAKTTVTVDKQDIWKLVADGLVEGNVQVTNVTSVSELPKTGAAGIALFTIIGVLLAAVAAIVYMRSRATKRALRA
;
A
#
# COMPACT_ATOMS: atom_id res chain seq x y z
N MET A 1 -13.49 -13.44 -27.45
CA MET A 1 -12.17 -12.82 -27.65
C MET A 1 -11.15 -13.55 -26.78
N LYS A 2 -10.27 -14.35 -27.38
CA LYS A 2 -9.17 -15.04 -26.71
C LYS A 2 -7.93 -14.85 -27.56
N MET A 3 -7.21 -13.75 -27.33
CA MET A 3 -5.84 -13.58 -27.81
C MET A 3 -4.92 -13.91 -26.63
N ARG A 4 -4.25 -15.04 -26.69
CA ARG A 4 -3.15 -15.41 -25.79
C ARG A 4 -2.24 -16.37 -26.54
N LYS A 5 -1.19 -15.86 -27.18
CA LYS A 5 0.13 -16.52 -27.35
C LYS A 5 1.14 -15.45 -27.78
N LEU A 6 2.02 -15.03 -26.88
CA LEU A 6 3.27 -14.36 -27.23
C LEU A 6 4.27 -14.67 -26.13
N PHE A 7 5.19 -15.59 -26.40
CA PHE A 7 6.47 -15.70 -25.71
C PHE A 7 7.49 -16.13 -26.76
N ALA A 8 7.98 -15.15 -27.51
CA ALA A 8 9.20 -15.28 -28.29
C ALA A 8 10.34 -14.82 -27.38
N GLY A 9 11.34 -15.66 -27.20
CA GLY A 9 12.50 -15.34 -26.36
C GLY A 9 13.68 -16.19 -26.75
N ILE A 10 13.51 -17.51 -26.84
CA ILE A 10 14.52 -18.41 -27.39
C ILE A 10 13.80 -19.59 -28.04
N ALA A 11 13.69 -19.58 -29.37
CA ALA A 11 13.36 -20.78 -30.14
C ALA A 11 14.39 -20.94 -31.25
N ALA A 12 15.68 -20.87 -30.93
CA ALA A 12 16.72 -21.25 -31.89
C ALA A 12 16.68 -22.77 -32.05
N ALA A 13 16.03 -23.25 -33.11
CA ALA A 13 16.27 -24.60 -33.58
C ALA A 13 17.65 -24.63 -34.24
N ALA A 14 18.71 -24.80 -33.45
CA ALA A 14 20.05 -25.07 -33.95
C ALA A 14 20.11 -26.53 -34.45
N THR A 15 19.48 -26.81 -35.59
CA THR A 15 19.76 -28.05 -36.32
C THR A 15 21.09 -27.91 -37.04
N LEU A 16 22.12 -28.29 -36.30
CA LEU A 16 23.43 -28.72 -36.74
C LEU A 16 23.48 -29.35 -38.14
N LEU A 17 24.23 -28.74 -39.05
CA LEU A 17 24.62 -29.37 -40.33
C LEU A 17 26.11 -29.11 -40.54
N SER A 18 26.91 -30.16 -40.30
CA SER A 18 28.32 -30.20 -40.64
C SER A 18 28.50 -30.38 -42.15
N GLY A 19 29.19 -29.42 -42.79
CA GLY A 19 29.90 -29.60 -44.05
C GLY A 19 29.07 -29.44 -45.34
N LEU A 20 29.22 -28.29 -46.01
CA LEU A 20 29.36 -28.24 -47.47
C LEU A 20 30.03 -26.93 -47.91
N ALA A 21 31.18 -27.04 -48.57
CA ALA A 21 31.88 -25.95 -49.22
C ALA A 21 31.28 -25.72 -50.60
N LEU A 22 30.82 -24.51 -50.93
CA LEU A 22 30.69 -24.03 -52.30
C LEU A 22 30.84 -22.50 -52.33
N GLY A 23 31.79 -22.03 -53.14
CA GLY A 23 31.99 -20.61 -53.41
C GLY A 23 31.13 -20.11 -54.57
N ALA A 24 30.75 -18.85 -54.52
CA ALA A 24 30.43 -18.02 -55.68
C ALA A 24 30.63 -16.55 -55.28
N GLY A 25 31.20 -15.76 -56.19
CA GLY A 25 31.59 -14.37 -55.96
C GLY A 25 30.40 -13.41 -55.82
N ALA A 26 30.66 -12.28 -55.17
CA ALA A 26 29.71 -11.19 -55.00
C ALA A 26 29.22 -10.67 -56.36
N ALA A 27 27.95 -10.90 -56.67
CA ALA A 27 27.21 -10.13 -57.65
C ALA A 27 26.57 -8.93 -56.93
N ASN A 28 26.52 -7.77 -57.59
CA ASN A 28 25.86 -6.59 -57.04
C ASN A 28 24.39 -6.92 -56.71
N ALA A 29 24.02 -6.78 -55.45
CA ALA A 29 22.67 -7.00 -54.96
C ALA A 29 21.74 -5.92 -55.54
N ALA A 30 20.70 -6.32 -56.26
CA ALA A 30 19.54 -5.48 -56.52
C ALA A 30 18.50 -5.81 -55.45
N ASP A 31 17.93 -4.79 -54.80
CA ASP A 31 16.84 -4.98 -53.85
C ASP A 31 15.60 -5.49 -54.60
N VAL A 32 15.20 -6.73 -54.31
CA VAL A 32 13.98 -7.34 -54.85
C VAL A 32 12.77 -6.84 -54.06
N ASP A 33 11.73 -6.40 -54.76
CA ASP A 33 10.44 -6.04 -54.15
C ASP A 33 9.86 -7.27 -53.43
N PRO A 34 9.50 -7.18 -52.13
CA PRO A 34 8.93 -8.30 -51.37
C PRO A 34 7.74 -9.01 -52.06
N SER A 35 6.97 -8.30 -52.90
CA SER A 35 5.86 -8.88 -53.66
C SER A 35 6.30 -9.99 -54.64
N GLU A 36 7.55 -9.97 -55.10
CA GLU A 36 8.15 -10.94 -56.02
C GLU A 36 8.56 -12.26 -55.35
N LEU A 37 8.47 -12.34 -54.01
CA LEU A 37 8.70 -13.58 -53.27
C LEU A 37 7.65 -14.66 -53.64
N THR A 38 8.12 -15.90 -53.80
CA THR A 38 7.28 -17.05 -54.22
C THR A 38 7.02 -18.00 -53.06
N THR A 39 5.88 -18.69 -53.04
CA THR A 39 5.50 -19.63 -51.97
C THR A 39 6.33 -20.92 -51.93
N ALA A 40 7.20 -21.15 -52.91
CA ALA A 40 8.01 -22.35 -53.07
C ALA A 40 9.51 -22.15 -52.77
N ALA A 41 9.89 -21.03 -52.13
CA ALA A 41 11.27 -20.80 -51.71
C ALA A 41 11.70 -21.88 -50.70
N GLY A 42 12.38 -22.93 -51.17
CA GLY A 42 12.89 -24.01 -50.30
C GLY A 42 13.89 -23.51 -49.26
N ASN A 43 14.47 -24.43 -48.47
CA ASN A 43 15.48 -24.07 -47.47
C ASN A 43 16.74 -23.50 -48.17
N GLN A 44 16.97 -22.21 -48.04
CA GLN A 44 18.15 -21.52 -48.56
C GLN A 44 19.09 -21.15 -47.42
N LYS A 45 20.39 -21.13 -47.72
CA LYS A 45 21.39 -20.51 -46.84
C LYS A 45 21.17 -19.00 -46.84
N VAL A 46 21.27 -18.39 -45.66
CA VAL A 46 21.36 -16.93 -45.53
C VAL A 46 22.84 -16.56 -45.45
N GLU A 47 23.31 -15.75 -46.38
CA GLU A 47 24.62 -15.11 -46.27
C GLU A 47 24.51 -13.97 -45.26
N LEU A 48 25.01 -14.21 -44.05
CA LEU A 48 24.91 -13.26 -42.95
C LEU A 48 25.75 -12.01 -43.23
N ALA A 49 25.17 -10.83 -43.01
CA ALA A 49 25.94 -9.60 -42.93
C ALA A 49 26.81 -9.65 -41.66
N ASN A 50 28.13 -9.52 -41.75
CA ASN A 50 29.00 -9.58 -40.56
C ASN A 50 29.98 -8.38 -40.50
N PRO A 51 29.77 -7.40 -39.60
CA PRO A 51 28.65 -7.30 -38.65
C PRO A 51 27.38 -6.76 -39.33
N GLY A 52 26.27 -7.47 -39.17
CA GLY A 52 24.94 -6.99 -39.52
C GLY A 52 24.39 -6.20 -38.34
N SER A 53 23.77 -5.05 -38.58
CA SER A 53 23.22 -4.17 -37.54
C SER A 53 21.70 -4.23 -37.56
N THR A 54 21.09 -4.38 -36.39
CA THR A 54 19.65 -4.50 -36.20
C THR A 54 19.26 -3.94 -34.82
N ASP A 55 17.99 -4.07 -34.48
CA ASP A 55 17.38 -3.43 -33.33
C ASP A 55 17.13 -4.43 -32.19
N ILE A 56 17.49 -4.04 -30.97
CA ILE A 56 16.86 -4.55 -29.75
C ILE A 56 15.77 -3.57 -29.34
N THR A 57 14.56 -4.08 -29.17
CA THR A 57 13.38 -3.31 -28.82
C THR A 57 12.88 -3.74 -27.44
N ILE A 58 12.72 -2.79 -26.53
CA ILE A 58 12.06 -3.00 -25.24
C ILE A 58 10.67 -2.37 -25.27
N LYS A 59 9.67 -3.13 -24.81
CA LYS A 59 8.27 -2.70 -24.70
C LYS A 59 7.76 -2.73 -23.27
N GLY A 60 6.77 -1.90 -22.99
CA GLY A 60 6.11 -1.77 -21.69
C GLY A 60 5.22 -0.53 -21.67
N SER A 61 4.47 -0.29 -20.60
CA SER A 61 3.85 1.02 -20.43
C SER A 61 4.94 2.08 -20.20
N LYS A 62 4.64 3.34 -20.47
CA LYS A 62 5.54 4.47 -20.18
C LYS A 62 5.99 4.44 -18.73
N ALA A 63 5.09 4.19 -17.79
CA ALA A 63 5.41 4.17 -16.37
C ALA A 63 6.44 3.10 -15.98
N LYS A 64 6.50 1.97 -16.72
CA LYS A 64 7.45 0.87 -16.51
C LYS A 64 8.81 1.08 -17.16
N LEU A 65 8.91 1.98 -18.14
CA LEU A 65 10.09 2.15 -18.99
C LEU A 65 10.78 3.50 -18.82
N ALA A 66 10.01 4.57 -18.67
CA ALA A 66 10.52 5.93 -18.69
C ALA A 66 11.60 6.16 -17.62
N GLY A 67 12.81 6.54 -18.03
CA GLY A 67 13.93 6.80 -17.13
C GLY A 67 14.75 5.57 -16.74
N HIS A 68 14.31 4.34 -17.09
CA HIS A 68 15.10 3.15 -16.85
C HIS A 68 16.35 3.14 -17.73
N THR A 69 17.46 2.67 -17.16
CA THR A 69 18.75 2.51 -17.83
C THR A 69 19.09 1.03 -17.95
N PHE A 70 19.32 0.57 -19.17
CA PHE A 70 19.69 -0.81 -19.45
C PHE A 70 21.10 -0.89 -19.97
N LYS A 71 21.81 -1.94 -19.56
CA LYS A 71 23.02 -2.40 -20.22
C LYS A 71 22.76 -3.66 -20.99
N TYR A 72 23.51 -3.86 -22.06
CA TYR A 72 23.42 -5.07 -22.87
C TYR A 72 24.80 -5.71 -23.05
N VAL A 73 24.83 -7.04 -23.01
CA VAL A 73 26.05 -7.84 -23.19
C VAL A 73 25.77 -8.91 -24.24
N ARG A 74 26.58 -8.97 -25.30
CA ARG A 74 26.48 -10.02 -26.30
C ARG A 74 27.11 -11.31 -25.78
N LEU A 75 26.35 -12.39 -25.82
CA LEU A 75 26.79 -13.74 -25.43
C LEU A 75 27.37 -14.51 -26.62
N GLY A 76 26.83 -14.28 -27.81
CA GLY A 76 27.26 -14.96 -29.02
C GLY A 76 26.79 -14.30 -30.31
N THR A 77 27.50 -14.63 -31.37
CA THR A 77 27.32 -14.09 -32.73
C THR A 77 26.66 -15.15 -33.62
N TYR A 78 25.78 -14.71 -34.53
CA TYR A 78 25.21 -15.61 -35.54
C TYR A 78 26.25 -15.97 -36.60
N THR A 79 26.45 -17.27 -36.83
CA THR A 79 27.44 -17.79 -37.80
C THR A 79 26.82 -18.53 -38.97
N TYR A 80 25.58 -18.99 -38.81
CA TYR A 80 24.83 -19.64 -39.88
C TYR A 80 23.34 -19.41 -39.68
N ALA A 81 22.61 -19.21 -40.78
CA ALA A 81 21.15 -19.23 -40.76
C ALA A 81 20.61 -19.87 -42.05
N LYS A 82 19.42 -20.45 -41.94
CA LYS A 82 18.70 -21.03 -43.08
C LYS A 82 17.23 -20.61 -43.09
N THR A 83 16.70 -20.32 -44.27
CA THR A 83 15.28 -19.98 -44.41
C THR A 83 14.39 -21.19 -44.14
N ALA A 84 13.15 -20.92 -43.75
CA ALA A 84 12.06 -21.86 -43.78
C ALA A 84 11.68 -22.17 -45.25
N PRO A 85 11.05 -23.33 -45.51
CA PRO A 85 10.72 -23.77 -46.86
C PRO A 85 9.54 -23.02 -47.49
N ALA A 86 8.98 -22.02 -46.81
CA ALA A 86 7.81 -21.27 -47.25
C ALA A 86 7.97 -19.78 -46.95
N VAL A 87 7.47 -18.96 -47.86
CA VAL A 87 7.28 -17.52 -47.67
C VAL A 87 6.00 -17.30 -46.86
N VAL A 88 6.07 -16.38 -45.90
CA VAL A 88 4.94 -16.03 -45.02
C VAL A 88 4.49 -14.62 -45.31
N GLU A 89 3.18 -14.42 -45.43
CA GLU A 89 2.60 -13.09 -45.58
C GLU A 89 2.28 -12.52 -44.20
N VAL A 90 2.88 -11.37 -43.88
CA VAL A 90 2.68 -10.62 -42.64
C VAL A 90 2.21 -9.23 -43.03
N ASP A 91 1.01 -8.83 -42.59
CA ASP A 91 0.40 -7.53 -42.88
C ASP A 91 0.36 -7.16 -44.38
N GLY A 92 0.12 -8.17 -45.25
CA GLY A 92 0.06 -7.99 -46.71
C GLY A 92 1.42 -7.97 -47.40
N VAL A 93 2.51 -8.14 -46.65
CA VAL A 93 3.88 -8.19 -47.17
C VAL A 93 4.41 -9.62 -47.07
N LYS A 94 4.85 -10.18 -48.20
CA LYS A 94 5.53 -11.47 -48.22
C LYS A 94 6.92 -11.34 -47.61
N THR A 95 7.28 -12.27 -46.75
CA THR A 95 8.57 -12.28 -46.03
C THR A 95 9.15 -13.69 -45.97
N LEU A 96 10.49 -13.78 -45.98
CA LEU A 96 11.19 -15.02 -45.65
C LEU A 96 11.37 -15.09 -44.13
N GLN A 97 11.17 -16.28 -43.56
CA GLN A 97 11.45 -16.54 -42.15
C GLN A 97 12.61 -17.52 -42.01
N ILE A 98 13.29 -17.50 -40.87
CA ILE A 98 14.42 -18.38 -40.57
C ILE A 98 13.93 -19.63 -39.82
N ALA A 99 14.26 -20.81 -40.35
CA ALA A 99 13.94 -22.09 -39.70
C ALA A 99 15.01 -22.55 -38.70
N GLY A 100 16.24 -22.06 -38.82
CA GLY A 100 17.31 -22.35 -37.87
C GLY A 100 18.45 -21.36 -37.97
N VAL A 101 19.06 -21.08 -36.82
CA VAL A 101 20.22 -20.20 -36.66
C VAL A 101 21.25 -20.90 -35.78
N SER A 102 22.53 -20.76 -36.10
CA SER A 102 23.64 -21.18 -35.24
C SER A 102 24.24 -19.95 -34.57
N VAL A 103 24.45 -20.07 -33.26
CA VAL A 103 25.08 -19.06 -32.43
C VAL A 103 26.43 -19.61 -31.99
N GLU A 104 27.50 -18.86 -32.23
CA GLU A 104 28.81 -19.13 -31.65
C GLU A 104 29.08 -18.19 -30.49
N THR A 105 29.69 -18.74 -29.45
CA THR A 105 30.01 -18.00 -28.23
C THR A 105 31.07 -16.95 -28.49
N ASP A 106 30.81 -15.72 -28.08
CA ASP A 106 31.80 -14.65 -28.12
C ASP A 106 32.95 -15.00 -27.15
N ALA A 107 34.21 -14.80 -27.58
CA ALA A 107 35.37 -15.20 -26.79
C ALA A 107 35.38 -14.61 -25.37
N ALA A 108 34.96 -13.35 -25.23
CA ALA A 108 34.84 -12.67 -23.94
C ALA A 108 33.74 -13.25 -23.03
N ALA A 109 32.78 -13.99 -23.59
CA ALA A 109 31.66 -14.59 -22.88
C ALA A 109 31.93 -16.02 -22.38
N LYS A 110 32.88 -16.71 -23.01
CA LYS A 110 33.07 -18.15 -22.88
C LYS A 110 33.24 -18.63 -21.43
N ASP A 111 34.13 -18.00 -20.67
CA ASP A 111 34.50 -18.49 -19.34
C ASP A 111 33.34 -18.39 -18.34
N TYR A 112 32.70 -17.22 -18.25
CA TYR A 112 31.58 -17.04 -17.33
C TYR A 112 30.34 -17.84 -17.74
N LEU A 113 30.10 -18.02 -19.04
CA LEU A 113 28.99 -18.84 -19.52
C LEU A 113 29.20 -20.32 -19.16
N ASN A 114 30.41 -20.86 -19.36
CA ASN A 114 30.73 -22.23 -18.97
C ASN A 114 30.61 -22.45 -17.47
N ALA A 115 31.11 -21.51 -16.66
CA ALA A 115 31.03 -21.58 -15.21
C ALA A 115 29.57 -21.64 -14.75
N VAL A 116 28.74 -20.70 -15.20
CA VAL A 116 27.33 -20.61 -14.81
C VAL A 116 26.53 -21.81 -15.30
N LEU A 117 26.73 -22.26 -16.56
CA LEU A 117 26.04 -23.45 -17.08
C LEU A 117 26.38 -24.71 -16.29
N GLY A 118 27.65 -24.86 -15.89
CA GLY A 118 28.07 -25.99 -15.06
C GLY A 118 27.41 -26.03 -13.68
N GLU A 119 27.00 -24.88 -13.16
CA GLU A 119 26.26 -24.78 -11.89
C GLU A 119 24.77 -25.08 -12.07
N VAL A 120 24.13 -24.53 -13.12
CA VAL A 120 22.66 -24.52 -13.24
C VAL A 120 22.08 -25.67 -14.05
N ASP A 121 22.86 -26.30 -14.93
CA ASP A 121 22.38 -27.40 -15.78
C ASP A 121 23.37 -28.57 -15.83
N LYS A 122 23.01 -29.66 -15.14
CA LYS A 122 23.83 -30.88 -15.07
C LYS A 122 23.96 -31.57 -16.43
N ASN A 123 23.05 -31.33 -17.37
CA ASN A 123 23.15 -31.88 -18.73
C ASN A 123 24.28 -31.23 -19.54
N TYR A 124 24.75 -30.05 -19.13
CA TYR A 124 25.88 -29.36 -19.76
C TYR A 124 27.24 -30.01 -19.43
N THR A 125 27.38 -30.60 -18.23
CA THR A 125 28.68 -31.09 -17.71
C THR A 125 28.74 -32.59 -17.42
N GLY A 126 27.62 -33.33 -17.55
CA GLY A 126 27.54 -34.76 -17.25
C GLY A 126 28.27 -35.68 -18.26
N THR A 127 28.42 -36.96 -17.92
CA THR A 127 29.07 -37.99 -18.76
C THR A 127 28.35 -38.29 -20.09
N GLY A 128 27.13 -37.78 -20.27
CA GLY A 128 26.36 -37.79 -21.51
C GLY A 128 26.13 -36.39 -22.09
N ALA A 129 26.87 -35.37 -21.62
CA ALA A 129 26.75 -34.01 -22.11
C ALA A 129 26.99 -33.97 -23.63
N PRO A 130 26.21 -33.16 -24.37
CA PRO A 130 26.39 -33.01 -25.79
C PRO A 130 27.73 -32.34 -26.07
N LYS A 131 28.77 -33.15 -26.33
CA LYS A 131 30.13 -32.73 -26.76
C LYS A 131 30.12 -31.75 -27.93
N TYR A 132 29.00 -31.73 -28.67
CA TYR A 132 28.78 -30.78 -29.74
C TYR A 132 28.87 -29.30 -29.29
N PHE A 133 28.52 -28.99 -28.04
CA PHE A 133 28.62 -27.62 -27.52
C PHE A 133 29.90 -27.36 -26.74
N ASP A 134 30.91 -28.25 -26.85
CA ASP A 134 32.20 -28.05 -26.21
C ASP A 134 32.82 -26.73 -26.70
N GLY A 135 32.96 -25.78 -25.78
CA GLY A 135 33.43 -24.44 -26.10
C GLY A 135 32.44 -23.52 -26.80
N ASN A 136 31.17 -23.93 -26.95
CA ASN A 136 30.06 -23.10 -27.45
C ASN A 136 28.85 -23.06 -26.49
N PRO A 137 29.00 -22.52 -25.27
CA PRO A 137 27.91 -22.40 -24.30
C PRO A 137 26.72 -21.52 -24.79
N ALA A 138 26.96 -20.46 -25.57
CA ALA A 138 25.88 -19.63 -26.13
C ALA A 138 24.98 -20.42 -27.09
N GLY A 139 25.57 -21.32 -27.90
CA GLY A 139 24.82 -22.26 -28.72
C GLY A 139 23.97 -23.22 -27.89
N TYR A 140 24.51 -23.72 -26.78
CA TYR A 140 23.77 -24.60 -25.86
C TYR A 140 22.55 -23.90 -25.26
N ILE A 141 22.72 -22.66 -24.77
CA ILE A 141 21.64 -21.83 -24.21
C ILE A 141 20.54 -21.62 -25.26
N ALA A 142 20.93 -21.25 -26.48
CA ALA A 142 20.00 -20.96 -27.56
C ALA A 142 19.15 -22.21 -27.95
N GLU A 143 19.73 -23.41 -27.88
CA GLU A 143 19.04 -24.64 -28.27
C GLU A 143 18.21 -25.26 -27.14
N ASN A 144 18.73 -25.24 -25.90
CA ASN A 144 18.20 -26.07 -24.80
C ASN A 144 17.40 -25.30 -23.74
N MET A 145 17.50 -23.96 -23.67
CA MET A 145 16.88 -23.15 -22.61
C MET A 145 15.67 -22.36 -23.10
N ASN A 146 14.65 -23.07 -23.59
CA ASN A 146 13.42 -22.49 -24.16
C ASN A 146 12.23 -22.48 -23.17
N ASP A 147 12.47 -22.70 -21.88
CA ASP A 147 11.45 -22.97 -20.87
C ASP A 147 10.99 -21.75 -20.05
N SER A 148 11.60 -20.58 -20.24
CA SER A 148 11.19 -19.33 -19.53
C SER A 148 9.79 -18.79 -19.86
N GLY A 149 9.17 -19.34 -20.92
CA GLY A 149 7.82 -19.00 -21.36
C GLY A 149 6.75 -20.02 -20.96
N ALA A 150 7.09 -21.01 -20.11
CA ALA A 150 6.17 -22.06 -19.71
C ALA A 150 4.88 -21.49 -19.10
N THR A 151 3.73 -22.08 -19.49
CA THR A 151 2.38 -21.72 -19.04
C THR A 151 2.12 -22.04 -17.57
N THR A 152 3.13 -22.52 -16.84
CA THR A 152 3.08 -22.89 -15.42
C THR A 152 3.58 -21.73 -14.57
N LYS A 153 2.84 -21.39 -13.52
CA LYS A 153 3.26 -20.38 -12.55
C LYS A 153 4.46 -20.91 -11.74
N PRO A 154 5.45 -20.07 -11.37
CA PRO A 154 5.46 -18.60 -11.48
C PRO A 154 5.86 -18.11 -12.87
N GLN A 155 5.34 -16.95 -13.26
CA GLN A 155 5.73 -16.30 -14.51
C GLN A 155 7.24 -16.07 -14.55
N TRP A 156 7.84 -16.25 -15.72
CA TRP A 156 9.28 -16.03 -15.98
C TRP A 156 10.23 -16.95 -15.19
N SER A 157 9.80 -18.16 -14.86
CA SER A 157 10.58 -19.21 -14.19
C SER A 157 11.12 -20.26 -15.19
N GLY A 158 11.94 -21.21 -14.72
CA GLY A 158 12.53 -22.28 -15.55
C GLY A 158 14.06 -22.22 -15.60
N THR A 159 14.66 -23.15 -16.34
CA THR A 159 16.10 -23.32 -16.53
C THR A 159 16.74 -22.07 -17.10
N LEU A 160 16.12 -21.42 -18.11
CA LEU A 160 16.65 -20.15 -18.62
C LEU A 160 16.65 -19.06 -17.55
N ARG A 161 15.59 -18.97 -16.73
CA ARG A 161 15.58 -17.99 -15.63
C ARG A 161 16.67 -18.29 -14.63
N ASN A 162 16.82 -19.53 -14.19
CA ASN A 162 17.86 -19.94 -13.25
C ASN A 162 19.26 -19.58 -13.78
N PHE A 163 19.50 -19.88 -15.06
CA PHE A 163 20.72 -19.50 -15.76
C PHE A 163 20.94 -17.99 -15.76
N VAL A 164 19.96 -17.19 -16.18
CA VAL A 164 20.09 -15.74 -16.29
C VAL A 164 20.28 -15.08 -14.92
N THR A 165 19.61 -15.58 -13.88
CA THR A 165 19.80 -15.13 -12.49
C THR A 165 21.23 -15.42 -12.03
N ALA A 166 21.69 -16.66 -12.16
CA ALA A 166 23.06 -17.03 -11.79
C ALA A 166 24.11 -16.26 -12.60
N LEU A 167 23.87 -16.05 -13.89
CA LEU A 167 24.72 -15.25 -14.77
C LEU A 167 24.82 -13.81 -14.26
N SER A 168 23.70 -13.18 -13.92
CA SER A 168 23.69 -11.82 -13.39
C SER A 168 24.43 -11.68 -12.05
N ASN A 169 24.60 -12.79 -11.32
CA ASN A 169 25.33 -12.85 -10.06
C ASN A 169 26.82 -13.19 -10.21
N ASN A 170 27.22 -13.77 -11.33
CA ASN A 170 28.61 -14.09 -11.64
C ASN A 170 29.47 -12.83 -11.69
N GLN A 171 30.61 -12.85 -10.98
CA GLN A 171 31.48 -11.67 -10.86
C GLN A 171 32.06 -11.21 -12.20
N GLN A 172 32.52 -12.14 -13.04
CA GLN A 172 33.09 -11.79 -14.34
C GLN A 172 32.03 -11.17 -15.27
N PHE A 173 30.79 -11.68 -15.24
CA PHE A 173 29.69 -11.07 -15.97
C PHE A 173 29.36 -9.66 -15.44
N LYS A 174 29.40 -9.45 -14.12
CA LYS A 174 29.24 -8.12 -13.51
C LYS A 174 30.32 -7.15 -13.96
N ASP A 175 31.57 -7.59 -14.04
CA ASP A 175 32.69 -6.75 -14.48
C ASP A 175 32.54 -6.35 -15.96
N VAL A 176 32.10 -7.29 -16.82
CA VAL A 176 31.77 -7.01 -18.22
C VAL A 176 30.59 -6.04 -18.31
N THR A 177 29.52 -6.28 -17.54
CA THR A 177 28.33 -5.41 -17.52
C THR A 177 28.68 -4.02 -17.00
N ALA A 178 29.49 -3.88 -15.96
CA ALA A 178 29.92 -2.59 -15.42
C ALA A 178 30.63 -1.72 -16.47
N ASN A 179 31.35 -2.34 -17.41
CA ASN A 179 32.04 -1.66 -18.51
C ASN A 179 31.27 -1.66 -19.85
N GLY A 180 30.14 -2.35 -19.92
CA GLY A 180 29.33 -2.48 -21.14
C GLY A 180 28.55 -1.21 -21.50
N THR A 181 28.14 -1.12 -22.76
CA THR A 181 27.31 -0.04 -23.29
C THR A 181 25.95 -0.01 -22.59
N SER A 182 25.48 1.20 -22.30
CA SER A 182 24.18 1.47 -21.69
C SER A 182 23.34 2.38 -22.55
N PHE A 183 22.02 2.23 -22.45
CA PHE A 183 21.06 3.21 -22.95
C PHE A 183 20.04 3.55 -21.86
N THR A 184 19.56 4.79 -21.85
CA THR A 184 18.52 5.26 -20.94
C THR A 184 17.28 5.58 -21.75
N VAL A 185 16.15 5.00 -21.34
CA VAL A 185 14.87 5.28 -21.98
C VAL A 185 14.44 6.72 -21.63
N PRO A 186 14.15 7.59 -22.62
CA PRO A 186 13.75 8.96 -22.35
C PRO A 186 12.46 9.03 -21.51
N LYS A 187 12.42 9.94 -20.52
CA LYS A 187 11.21 10.19 -19.72
C LYS A 187 10.03 10.71 -20.57
N THR A 188 10.33 11.25 -21.74
CA THR A 188 9.36 11.79 -22.71
C THR A 188 8.79 10.72 -23.65
N ILE A 189 9.16 9.45 -23.51
CA ILE A 189 8.62 8.35 -24.34
C ILE A 189 7.08 8.37 -24.33
N THR A 190 6.50 8.13 -25.50
CA THR A 190 5.05 8.14 -25.72
C THR A 190 4.52 6.72 -25.82
N GLU A 191 3.25 6.54 -25.47
CA GLU A 191 2.53 5.29 -25.68
C GLU A 191 1.75 5.35 -26.99
N ASP A 192 1.56 4.20 -27.62
CA ASP A 192 0.62 4.04 -28.73
C ASP A 192 -0.85 4.00 -28.23
N ALA A 193 -1.80 3.81 -29.15
CA ALA A 193 -3.22 3.72 -28.82
C ALA A 193 -3.59 2.51 -27.92
N ALA A 194 -2.69 1.54 -27.77
CA ALA A 194 -2.84 0.38 -26.89
C ALA A 194 -2.16 0.57 -25.52
N GLY A 195 -1.57 1.74 -25.24
CA GLY A 195 -0.86 2.03 -24.00
C GLY A 195 0.56 1.45 -23.94
N VAL A 196 1.15 1.11 -25.09
CA VAL A 196 2.49 0.51 -25.17
C VAL A 196 3.51 1.57 -25.61
N ALA A 197 4.52 1.79 -24.77
CA ALA A 197 5.74 2.51 -25.10
C ALA A 197 6.78 1.53 -25.66
N THR A 198 7.52 1.97 -26.69
CA THR A 198 8.53 1.16 -27.38
C THR A 198 9.83 1.96 -27.48
N PHE A 199 10.93 1.39 -26.99
CA PHE A 199 12.27 1.94 -27.13
C PHE A 199 13.15 0.96 -27.92
N THR A 200 14.00 1.49 -28.79
CA THR A 200 14.85 0.68 -29.67
C THR A 200 16.30 1.14 -29.62
N GLU A 201 17.22 0.19 -29.54
CA GLU A 201 18.67 0.39 -29.56
C GLU A 201 19.30 -0.41 -30.72
N LYS A 202 20.16 0.22 -31.52
CA LYS A 202 20.87 -0.44 -32.62
C LYS A 202 22.10 -1.20 -32.13
N VAL A 203 22.18 -2.48 -32.47
CA VAL A 203 23.27 -3.37 -32.07
C VAL A 203 23.68 -4.30 -33.22
N PRO A 204 24.91 -4.85 -33.21
CA PRO A 204 25.24 -5.99 -34.06
C PRO A 204 24.31 -7.18 -33.83
N GLN A 205 24.04 -7.97 -34.86
CA GLN A 205 23.19 -9.15 -34.72
C GLN A 205 23.83 -10.21 -33.80
N GLY A 206 23.02 -10.85 -32.95
CA GLY A 206 23.47 -11.90 -32.03
C GLY A 206 22.52 -12.19 -30.89
N LEU A 207 23.01 -12.97 -29.91
CA LEU A 207 22.31 -13.29 -28.66
C LEU A 207 22.82 -12.38 -27.53
N TYR A 208 21.90 -11.73 -26.82
CA TYR A 208 22.21 -10.71 -25.81
C TYR A 208 21.50 -10.97 -24.48
N VAL A 209 22.10 -10.46 -23.41
CA VAL A 209 21.46 -10.25 -22.11
C VAL A 209 21.31 -8.75 -21.88
N LEU A 210 20.12 -8.33 -21.48
CA LEU A 210 19.82 -7.00 -20.97
C LEU A 210 19.74 -7.03 -19.44
N VAL A 211 20.41 -6.08 -18.81
CA VAL A 211 20.41 -5.86 -17.36
C VAL A 211 19.91 -4.45 -17.10
N ASP A 212 18.84 -4.33 -16.31
CA ASP A 212 18.39 -3.03 -15.81
C ASP A 212 19.34 -2.58 -14.69
N VAL A 213 20.06 -1.49 -14.95
CA VAL A 213 21.04 -0.91 -14.02
C VAL A 213 20.56 0.42 -13.46
N THR A 214 19.25 0.69 -13.51
CA THR A 214 18.67 1.92 -12.98
C THR A 214 19.06 2.08 -11.50
N ALA A 215 19.60 3.26 -11.18
CA ALA A 215 19.95 3.61 -9.81
C ALA A 215 18.65 3.87 -9.04
N ASN A 216 18.23 2.90 -8.23
CA ASN A 216 16.99 2.95 -7.45
C ASN A 216 17.22 3.24 -5.96
N ALA A 217 18.40 3.75 -5.58
CA ALA A 217 18.76 3.93 -4.18
C ALA A 217 17.94 5.06 -3.55
N GLY A 218 17.22 4.77 -2.46
CA GLY A 218 16.56 5.79 -1.64
C GLY A 218 15.29 6.38 -2.24
N ASP A 219 14.64 5.68 -3.18
CA ASP A 219 13.35 6.06 -3.76
C ASP A 219 12.23 5.96 -2.70
N SER A 220 12.12 7.00 -1.89
CA SER A 220 10.99 7.22 -0.97
C SER A 220 9.89 7.98 -1.70
N VAL A 221 8.71 7.40 -1.75
CA VAL A 221 7.54 7.99 -2.42
C VAL A 221 6.43 8.20 -1.41
N ASN A 222 5.87 9.41 -1.39
CA ASN A 222 4.62 9.68 -0.69
C ASN A 222 3.46 9.35 -1.64
N GLY A 223 2.56 8.46 -1.21
CA GLY A 223 1.46 7.94 -2.01
C GLY A 223 1.19 6.46 -1.73
N THR A 224 0.16 5.92 -2.38
CA THR A 224 -0.26 4.52 -2.20
C THR A 224 0.47 3.55 -3.13
N GLU A 225 1.31 4.06 -4.03
CA GLU A 225 2.04 3.30 -5.03
C GLU A 225 3.51 3.71 -5.01
N GLY A 226 4.41 2.73 -4.93
CA GLY A 226 5.84 2.95 -5.03
C GLY A 226 6.30 3.15 -6.48
N ASN A 227 7.62 3.36 -6.64
CA ASN A 227 8.25 3.38 -7.95
C ASN A 227 8.33 1.98 -8.56
N TYR A 228 8.37 1.92 -9.89
CA TYR A 228 8.68 0.68 -10.59
C TYR A 228 10.11 0.24 -10.27
N ARG A 229 10.23 -1.04 -9.93
CA ARG A 229 11.51 -1.66 -9.57
C ARG A 229 12.37 -1.88 -10.82
N ALA A 230 13.66 -2.13 -10.62
CA ALA A 230 14.52 -2.58 -11.72
C ALA A 230 13.97 -3.88 -12.31
N SER A 231 13.98 -3.97 -13.63
CA SER A 231 13.57 -5.18 -14.32
C SER A 231 14.56 -6.32 -14.07
N ILE A 232 14.05 -7.54 -13.90
CA ILE A 232 14.89 -8.73 -13.87
C ILE A 232 15.65 -8.87 -15.19
N PRO A 233 16.89 -9.44 -15.20
CA PRO A 233 17.64 -9.55 -16.44
C PRO A 233 16.91 -10.39 -17.49
N MET A 234 17.07 -10.00 -18.76
CA MET A 234 16.31 -10.52 -19.91
C MET A 234 17.26 -10.99 -21.01
N VAL A 235 16.96 -12.13 -21.63
CA VAL A 235 17.69 -12.60 -22.82
C VAL A 235 16.91 -12.22 -24.07
N VAL A 236 17.61 -11.76 -25.10
CA VAL A 236 17.05 -11.46 -26.42
C VAL A 236 17.98 -11.96 -27.52
N GLY A 237 17.43 -12.69 -28.50
CA GLY A 237 18.09 -12.84 -29.80
C GLY A 237 17.63 -11.72 -30.70
N THR A 238 18.55 -10.98 -31.31
CA THR A 238 18.21 -9.93 -32.29
C THR A 238 17.64 -10.55 -33.55
N LYS A 239 17.04 -9.75 -34.44
CA LYS A 239 16.76 -10.24 -35.80
C LYS A 239 18.05 -10.64 -36.52
N ILE A 240 17.88 -11.45 -37.57
CA ILE A 240 18.98 -11.95 -38.37
C ILE A 240 19.12 -11.05 -39.59
N VAL A 241 20.30 -10.50 -39.82
CA VAL A 241 20.59 -9.61 -40.95
C VAL A 241 21.43 -10.35 -41.97
N GLY A 242 20.96 -10.39 -43.21
CA GLY A 242 21.71 -11.04 -44.27
C GLY A 242 21.03 -10.97 -45.61
N THR A 243 21.53 -11.79 -46.51
CA THR A 243 21.11 -11.88 -47.90
C THR A 243 20.76 -13.32 -48.23
N VAL A 244 19.60 -13.52 -48.86
CA VAL A 244 19.17 -14.83 -49.35
C VAL A 244 19.08 -14.77 -50.86
N SER A 245 19.66 -15.76 -51.52
CA SER A 245 19.53 -15.95 -52.97
C SER A 245 18.74 -17.22 -53.26
N PHE A 246 17.76 -17.14 -54.16
CA PHE A 246 16.95 -18.27 -54.60
C PHE A 246 16.61 -18.14 -56.08
N PRO A 247 16.39 -19.26 -56.79
CA PRO A 247 15.88 -19.21 -58.14
C PRO A 247 14.45 -18.65 -58.15
N ASN A 248 14.10 -17.90 -59.18
CA ASN A 248 12.71 -17.57 -59.48
C ASN A 248 11.91 -18.84 -59.87
N ALA A 249 10.58 -18.72 -59.98
CA ALA A 249 9.67 -19.87 -60.12
C ALA A 249 9.94 -20.79 -61.34
N ASP A 250 10.62 -20.28 -62.38
CA ASP A 250 10.97 -21.03 -63.59
C ASP A 250 12.48 -21.36 -63.69
N ASN A 251 13.25 -21.11 -62.62
CA ASN A 251 14.71 -21.33 -62.53
C ASN A 251 15.55 -20.56 -63.58
N THR A 252 15.03 -19.49 -64.16
CA THR A 252 15.75 -18.70 -65.18
C THR A 252 16.59 -17.56 -64.60
N GLN A 253 16.25 -17.09 -63.39
CA GLN A 253 16.91 -15.96 -62.73
C GLN A 253 17.17 -16.25 -61.26
N THR A 254 18.26 -15.71 -60.71
CA THR A 254 18.52 -15.70 -59.27
C THR A 254 18.02 -14.39 -58.67
N LEU A 255 17.04 -14.48 -57.78
CA LEU A 255 16.53 -13.36 -57.00
C LEU A 255 17.34 -13.26 -55.70
N THR A 256 17.64 -12.04 -55.29
CA THR A 256 18.42 -11.76 -54.07
C THR A 256 17.63 -10.83 -53.16
N TYR A 257 17.37 -11.26 -51.95
CA TYR A 257 16.67 -10.46 -50.95
C TYR A 257 17.60 -10.21 -49.76
N SER A 258 17.83 -8.93 -49.45
CA SER A 258 18.63 -8.50 -48.30
C SER A 258 17.73 -7.81 -47.29
N GLY A 259 17.86 -8.15 -46.02
CA GLY A 259 17.02 -7.56 -44.99
C GLY A 259 17.22 -8.16 -43.60
N GLU A 260 16.29 -7.81 -42.73
CA GLU A 260 16.16 -8.41 -41.41
C GLU A 260 15.13 -9.55 -41.44
N PHE A 261 15.44 -10.67 -40.80
CA PHE A 261 14.61 -11.85 -40.77
C PHE A 261 14.28 -12.24 -39.34
N ASP A 262 13.01 -12.62 -39.13
CA ASP A 262 12.51 -13.26 -37.91
C ASP A 262 12.60 -14.79 -38.00
N LEU A 263 12.41 -15.48 -36.87
CA LEU A 263 12.27 -16.94 -36.87
C LEU A 263 10.87 -17.34 -37.33
N ALA A 264 10.77 -18.51 -37.96
CA ALA A 264 9.49 -19.13 -38.29
C ALA A 264 8.61 -19.43 -37.07
N LYS A 265 9.23 -19.46 -35.87
CA LYS A 265 8.56 -19.72 -34.59
C LYS A 265 8.20 -18.45 -33.80
N GLY A 266 8.50 -17.26 -34.31
CA GLY A 266 8.15 -15.98 -33.66
C GLY A 266 9.13 -14.86 -33.97
N GLY A 267 8.73 -13.63 -33.63
CA GLY A 267 9.56 -12.43 -33.81
C GLY A 267 10.81 -12.42 -32.94
N LEU A 268 11.88 -11.82 -33.45
CA LEU A 268 13.15 -11.61 -32.78
C LEU A 268 13.35 -10.11 -32.43
N GLY A 269 14.33 -9.85 -31.57
CA GLY A 269 14.75 -8.49 -31.22
C GLY A 269 13.78 -7.73 -30.32
N VAL A 270 12.76 -8.38 -29.74
CA VAL A 270 11.78 -7.71 -28.87
C VAL A 270 11.74 -8.38 -27.49
N VAL A 271 11.77 -7.56 -26.44
CA VAL A 271 11.52 -7.99 -25.06
C VAL A 271 10.52 -7.06 -24.39
N ASP A 272 9.65 -7.62 -23.56
CA ASP A 272 8.81 -6.82 -22.65
C ASP A 272 9.56 -6.61 -21.33
N VAL A 273 9.55 -5.38 -20.81
CA VAL A 273 10.12 -5.06 -19.50
C VAL A 273 9.39 -5.86 -18.41
N LYS A 274 10.18 -6.48 -17.53
CA LYS A 274 9.72 -7.38 -16.47
C LYS A 274 9.95 -6.73 -15.11
N ASN A 275 9.12 -5.74 -14.81
CA ASN A 275 9.07 -5.05 -13.53
C ASN A 275 7.62 -4.81 -13.08
N ASP A 276 7.51 -4.43 -11.81
CA ASP A 276 6.32 -4.14 -11.03
C ASP A 276 6.69 -3.08 -9.98
N ARG A 277 5.70 -2.67 -9.19
CA ARG A 277 5.85 -1.70 -8.11
C ARG A 277 5.02 -2.17 -6.92
N PRO A 278 5.45 -1.90 -5.69
CA PRO A 278 4.63 -2.20 -4.53
C PRO A 278 3.52 -1.16 -4.36
N THR A 279 2.49 -1.56 -3.63
CA THR A 279 1.40 -0.69 -3.21
C THR A 279 1.17 -0.90 -1.72
N ILE A 280 0.59 0.10 -1.07
CA ILE A 280 0.16 0.02 0.33
C ILE A 280 -0.87 1.12 0.55
N ASP A 281 -1.85 0.83 1.39
CA ASP A 281 -2.78 1.83 1.87
C ASP A 281 -3.22 1.51 3.30
N LYS A 282 -3.75 2.51 3.99
CA LYS A 282 -4.24 2.37 5.37
C LYS A 282 -5.60 3.01 5.54
N THR A 283 -6.49 2.34 6.26
CA THR A 283 -7.84 2.80 6.51
C THR A 283 -8.25 2.51 7.94
N ILE A 284 -9.10 3.38 8.49
CA ILE A 284 -9.93 3.12 9.65
C ILE A 284 -11.18 2.39 9.16
N THR A 285 -11.50 1.23 9.74
CA THR A 285 -12.64 0.40 9.34
C THR A 285 -13.85 0.57 10.25
N GLY A 286 -13.65 1.06 11.48
CA GLY A 286 -14.67 1.26 12.49
C GLY A 286 -14.15 1.93 13.75
N VAL A 287 -15.09 2.33 14.61
CA VAL A 287 -14.85 2.83 15.97
C VAL A 287 -15.82 2.11 16.90
N ASN A 288 -15.34 1.56 18.01
CA ASN A 288 -16.15 0.86 19.01
C ASN A 288 -16.29 1.75 20.26
N ASP A 289 -17.53 2.00 20.68
CA ASP A 289 -17.83 2.86 21.83
C ASP A 289 -17.63 2.08 23.13
N HIS A 290 -16.66 2.52 23.95
CA HIS A 290 -16.26 1.86 25.19
C HIS A 290 -17.30 1.86 26.31
N THR A 291 -18.43 2.54 26.10
CA THR A 291 -19.56 2.57 27.03
C THR A 291 -20.68 1.60 26.63
N THR A 292 -20.52 0.86 25.53
CA THR A 292 -21.50 -0.08 24.99
C THR A 292 -20.82 -1.33 24.40
N ASP A 293 -21.61 -2.34 24.04
CA ASP A 293 -21.12 -3.50 23.27
C ASP A 293 -21.21 -3.26 21.74
N ALA A 294 -21.40 -2.00 21.30
CA ALA A 294 -21.55 -1.69 19.88
C ALA A 294 -20.19 -1.64 19.15
N GLU A 295 -19.99 -2.58 18.25
CA GLU A 295 -18.78 -2.74 17.43
C GLU A 295 -18.95 -2.11 16.03
N ASP A 296 -17.83 -1.72 15.42
CA ASP A 296 -17.68 -1.28 14.03
C ASP A 296 -18.60 -0.11 13.61
N GLN A 297 -18.66 0.95 14.42
CA GLN A 297 -19.50 2.11 14.11
C GLN A 297 -18.94 2.95 12.95
N LYS A 298 -19.27 2.55 11.72
CA LYS A 298 -18.85 3.24 10.48
C LYS A 298 -19.41 4.66 10.33
N ALA A 299 -20.43 5.04 11.10
CA ALA A 299 -21.02 6.39 11.06
C ALA A 299 -20.06 7.51 11.50
N ASN A 300 -19.00 7.15 12.23
CA ASN A 300 -17.97 8.07 12.69
C ASN A 300 -16.74 8.08 11.78
N VAL A 301 -16.72 7.29 10.71
CA VAL A 301 -15.60 7.12 9.79
C VAL A 301 -15.94 7.75 8.44
N THR A 302 -14.98 8.41 7.79
CA THR A 302 -15.16 8.91 6.42
C THR A 302 -15.34 7.77 5.42
N ALA A 303 -16.00 8.04 4.29
CA ALA A 303 -16.29 7.01 3.29
C ALA A 303 -15.03 6.35 2.68
N ASP A 304 -13.89 7.05 2.69
CA ASP A 304 -12.58 6.54 2.25
C ASP A 304 -11.73 5.93 3.38
N GLY A 305 -12.25 5.91 4.61
CA GLY A 305 -11.56 5.38 5.79
C GLY A 305 -10.36 6.19 6.24
N LYS A 306 -10.16 7.42 5.74
CA LYS A 306 -8.96 8.23 6.06
C LYS A 306 -9.09 9.04 7.34
N ALA A 307 -10.30 9.27 7.84
CA ALA A 307 -10.50 9.94 9.10
C ALA A 307 -11.68 9.38 9.90
N ALA A 308 -11.62 9.53 11.21
CA ALA A 308 -12.72 9.18 12.10
C ALA A 308 -12.84 10.15 13.29
N SER A 309 -13.98 10.10 13.97
CA SER A 309 -14.15 10.72 15.29
C SER A 309 -14.39 9.68 16.39
N ALA A 310 -13.89 9.97 17.59
CA ALA A 310 -13.96 9.08 18.73
C ALA A 310 -13.89 9.84 20.07
N ALA A 311 -14.46 9.29 21.13
CA ALA A 311 -14.25 9.75 22.49
C ALA A 311 -12.99 9.10 23.08
N VAL A 312 -12.38 9.73 24.09
CA VAL A 312 -11.34 9.06 24.88
C VAL A 312 -11.94 7.80 25.52
N GLY A 313 -11.22 6.69 25.40
CA GLY A 313 -11.63 5.34 25.78
C GLY A 313 -12.14 4.49 24.62
N ASP A 314 -12.62 5.09 23.52
CA ASP A 314 -13.10 4.34 22.36
C ASP A 314 -11.96 3.60 21.64
N VAL A 315 -12.30 2.47 21.01
CA VAL A 315 -11.36 1.62 20.27
C VAL A 315 -11.48 1.90 18.77
N ILE A 316 -10.36 2.17 18.11
CA ILE A 316 -10.24 2.46 16.68
C ILE A 316 -9.75 1.21 15.96
N ASN A 317 -10.46 0.80 14.90
CA ASN A 317 -10.14 -0.39 14.12
C ASN A 317 -9.36 0.03 12.87
N TYR A 318 -8.14 -0.46 12.73
CA TYR A 318 -7.23 -0.15 11.62
C TYR A 318 -7.05 -1.35 10.69
N GLN A 319 -6.92 -1.05 9.39
CA GLN A 319 -6.54 -2.01 8.36
C GLN A 319 -5.49 -1.38 7.46
N ILE A 320 -4.31 -1.99 7.40
CA ILE A 320 -3.32 -1.78 6.34
C ILE A 320 -3.64 -2.81 5.26
N GLY A 321 -3.72 -2.38 4.00
CA GLY A 321 -4.10 -3.24 2.91
C GLY A 321 -3.55 -2.77 1.58
N ASN A 322 -4.05 -3.38 0.51
CA ASN A 322 -3.55 -3.16 -0.85
C ASN A 322 -2.04 -3.43 -0.98
N VAL A 323 -1.47 -4.29 -0.13
CA VAL A 323 -0.07 -4.67 -0.18
C VAL A 323 0.07 -5.89 -1.08
N GLU A 324 0.51 -5.70 -2.33
CA GLU A 324 0.67 -6.82 -3.26
C GLU A 324 1.93 -7.63 -2.95
N ILE A 325 1.79 -8.96 -2.93
CA ILE A 325 2.92 -9.88 -2.83
C ILE A 325 3.76 -9.77 -4.11
N PRO A 326 5.00 -9.28 -4.03
CA PRO A 326 5.83 -9.11 -5.21
C PRO A 326 6.32 -10.45 -5.75
N SER A 327 6.69 -10.46 -7.03
CA SER A 327 7.55 -11.53 -7.52
C SER A 327 8.97 -11.31 -7.01
N THR A 328 9.55 -12.35 -6.39
CA THR A 328 10.97 -12.42 -6.00
C THR A 328 11.81 -13.21 -7.00
N VAL A 329 11.21 -13.64 -8.13
CA VAL A 329 11.92 -14.32 -9.21
C VAL A 329 13.07 -13.43 -9.71
N GLY A 330 14.27 -13.99 -9.79
CA GLY A 330 15.45 -13.28 -10.26
C GLY A 330 16.23 -12.50 -9.18
N TYR A 331 15.73 -12.42 -7.95
CA TYR A 331 16.48 -11.85 -6.83
C TYR A 331 17.50 -12.84 -6.28
N ASP A 332 18.70 -12.36 -5.94
CA ASP A 332 19.70 -13.12 -5.19
C ASP A 332 19.39 -13.09 -3.69
N THR A 333 18.35 -13.81 -3.26
CA THR A 333 17.93 -13.85 -1.84
C THR A 333 18.89 -14.60 -0.93
N ALA A 334 19.93 -15.22 -1.49
CA ALA A 334 21.02 -15.86 -0.73
C ALA A 334 22.09 -14.83 -0.35
N LYS A 335 22.43 -13.93 -1.27
CA LYS A 335 23.41 -12.86 -1.03
C LYS A 335 22.78 -11.63 -0.38
N PHE A 336 21.59 -11.25 -0.83
CA PHE A 336 20.86 -10.07 -0.40
C PHE A 336 19.51 -10.51 0.17
N PRO A 337 19.36 -10.58 1.51
CA PRO A 337 18.07 -10.87 2.11
C PRO A 337 16.99 -9.94 1.55
N TYR A 338 15.92 -10.52 1.03
CA TYR A 338 14.82 -9.75 0.46
C TYR A 338 14.16 -8.91 1.58
N LEU A 339 14.05 -7.60 1.41
CA LEU A 339 13.38 -6.72 2.36
C LEU A 339 11.92 -6.55 1.95
N PHE A 340 11.01 -6.79 2.90
CA PHE A 340 9.58 -6.47 2.77
C PHE A 340 8.97 -6.24 4.15
N LYS A 341 8.99 -4.99 4.61
CA LYS A 341 8.66 -4.62 5.99
C LYS A 341 7.64 -3.49 6.05
N ILE A 342 6.52 -3.74 6.71
CA ILE A 342 5.51 -2.73 7.02
C ILE A 342 5.85 -2.14 8.38
N THR A 343 5.93 -0.81 8.45
CA THR A 343 6.13 -0.09 9.71
C THR A 343 5.02 0.92 9.90
N ASP A 344 4.26 0.75 10.96
CA ASP A 344 3.13 1.56 11.36
C ASP A 344 3.48 2.40 12.58
N THR A 345 3.08 3.68 12.63
CA THR A 345 3.43 4.61 13.69
C THR A 345 2.19 5.34 14.20
N LEU A 346 1.78 4.98 15.41
CA LEU A 346 0.64 5.51 16.16
C LEU A 346 1.06 6.72 17.01
N HIS A 347 0.35 7.84 16.85
CA HIS A 347 0.51 8.99 17.73
C HIS A 347 0.30 8.63 19.21
N LYS A 348 1.03 9.25 20.14
CA LYS A 348 0.96 8.99 21.60
C LYS A 348 -0.43 9.01 22.21
N GLY A 349 -1.35 9.76 21.58
CA GLY A 349 -2.77 9.80 21.92
C GLY A 349 -3.53 8.49 21.70
N GLN A 350 -2.87 7.44 21.22
CA GLN A 350 -3.45 6.14 20.90
C GLN A 350 -2.61 5.02 21.51
N THR A 351 -3.27 4.15 22.27
CA THR A 351 -2.66 2.97 22.89
C THR A 351 -2.92 1.74 22.03
N TYR A 352 -1.88 1.10 21.50
CA TYR A 352 -2.01 -0.16 20.76
C TYR A 352 -2.52 -1.30 21.66
N ASN A 353 -3.51 -2.06 21.19
CA ASN A 353 -4.19 -3.10 21.97
C ASN A 353 -3.54 -4.50 21.89
N ASN A 354 -2.35 -4.64 21.28
CA ASN A 354 -1.58 -5.89 21.19
C ASN A 354 -2.30 -7.02 20.43
N ASP A 355 -3.04 -6.68 19.38
CA ASP A 355 -3.95 -7.57 18.66
C ASP A 355 -3.70 -7.65 17.15
N ALA A 356 -2.53 -7.23 16.66
CA ALA A 356 -2.23 -7.26 15.23
C ALA A 356 -2.33 -8.65 14.61
N GLN A 357 -2.98 -8.73 13.45
CA GLN A 357 -3.17 -9.95 12.67
C GLN A 357 -2.83 -9.70 11.21
N VAL A 358 -2.15 -10.66 10.58
CA VAL A 358 -1.71 -10.58 9.19
C VAL A 358 -2.46 -11.63 8.36
N TYR A 359 -2.97 -11.22 7.20
CA TYR A 359 -3.72 -12.06 6.28
C TYR A 359 -3.14 -12.01 4.88
N VAL A 360 -3.31 -13.09 4.12
CA VAL A 360 -3.13 -13.13 2.67
C VAL A 360 -4.47 -13.47 2.04
N ASP A 361 -5.06 -12.53 1.30
CA ASP A 361 -6.29 -12.73 0.54
C ASP A 361 -6.00 -13.67 -0.64
N LYS A 362 -6.21 -14.96 -0.41
CA LYS A 362 -5.89 -16.04 -1.37
C LYS A 362 -6.92 -16.05 -2.50
N ASN A 363 -8.14 -15.60 -2.23
CA ASN A 363 -9.24 -15.60 -3.20
C ASN A 363 -9.26 -14.36 -4.11
N ALA A 364 -8.58 -13.29 -3.70
CA ALA A 364 -8.63 -11.96 -4.32
C ALA A 364 -10.05 -11.34 -4.31
N ASP A 365 -10.81 -11.57 -3.24
CA ASP A 365 -12.16 -11.01 -3.04
C ASP A 365 -12.19 -9.90 -1.98
N GLY A 366 -11.10 -9.68 -1.25
CA GLY A 366 -10.98 -8.67 -0.19
C GLY A 366 -11.63 -9.07 1.13
N GLU A 367 -12.17 -10.29 1.25
CA GLU A 367 -12.72 -10.81 2.50
C GLU A 367 -11.57 -11.40 3.35
N LEU A 368 -11.57 -11.13 4.66
CA LEU A 368 -10.53 -11.63 5.56
C LEU A 368 -11.08 -12.78 6.40
N THR A 369 -10.63 -14.00 6.11
CA THR A 369 -11.07 -15.20 6.83
C THR A 369 -9.96 -15.79 7.71
N ASP A 370 -10.33 -16.57 8.74
CA ASP A 370 -9.35 -17.26 9.59
C ASP A 370 -8.44 -18.22 8.81
N GLY A 371 -8.91 -18.77 7.69
CA GLY A 371 -8.09 -19.63 6.81
C GLY A 371 -7.04 -18.87 5.97
N GLU A 372 -7.11 -17.54 5.95
CA GLU A 372 -6.20 -16.64 5.26
C GLU A 372 -5.22 -15.93 6.18
N LYS A 373 -5.41 -16.07 7.50
CA LYS A 373 -4.50 -15.58 8.52
C LYS A 373 -3.16 -16.31 8.44
N LEU A 374 -2.07 -15.55 8.53
CA LEU A 374 -0.71 -16.09 8.62
C LEU A 374 -0.39 -16.50 10.06
N ASP A 375 0.41 -17.55 10.19
CA ASP A 375 0.93 -17.97 11.49
C ASP A 375 2.00 -16.99 11.96
N ALA A 376 2.12 -16.80 13.28
CA ALA A 376 3.12 -15.89 13.86
C ALA A 376 4.58 -16.28 13.55
N ALA A 377 4.81 -17.51 13.08
CA ALA A 377 6.14 -17.95 12.63
C ALA A 377 6.49 -17.49 11.21
N ASP A 378 5.50 -17.05 10.42
CA ASP A 378 5.70 -16.64 9.03
C ASP A 378 6.21 -15.19 8.92
N TYR A 379 6.04 -14.38 9.96
CA TYR A 379 6.44 -12.97 9.97
C TYR A 379 7.03 -12.54 11.31
N GLY A 380 7.92 -11.56 11.29
CA GLY A 380 8.39 -10.89 12.50
C GLY A 380 7.40 -9.83 12.94
N LEU A 381 7.02 -9.81 14.22
CA LEU A 381 6.26 -8.72 14.82
C LEU A 381 7.10 -8.06 15.91
N THR A 382 7.38 -6.76 15.76
CA THR A 382 8.12 -5.98 16.75
C THR A 382 7.33 -4.74 17.13
N ILE A 383 7.16 -4.53 18.43
CA ILE A 383 6.48 -3.36 19.00
C ILE A 383 7.51 -2.52 19.73
N SER A 384 7.55 -1.22 19.44
CA SER A 384 8.35 -0.24 20.18
C SER A 384 7.38 0.80 20.73
N GLY A 385 7.25 0.88 22.06
CA GLY A 385 6.41 1.87 22.71
C GLY A 385 7.09 3.24 22.79
N PRO A 386 6.38 4.26 23.29
CA PRO A 386 6.92 5.60 23.48
C PRO A 386 8.14 5.59 24.40
N ASP A 387 9.16 6.38 24.06
CA ASP A 387 10.32 6.63 24.91
C ASP A 387 10.64 8.13 25.01
N SER A 388 11.85 8.49 25.46
CA SER A 388 12.24 9.90 25.62
C SER A 388 12.47 10.64 24.29
N ASP A 389 12.69 9.90 23.21
CA ASP A 389 13.13 10.41 21.91
C ASP A 389 12.00 10.32 20.86
N ASP A 390 11.10 9.34 20.99
CA ASP A 390 9.88 9.21 20.17
C ASP A 390 8.67 8.93 21.07
N GLU A 391 7.71 9.86 21.08
CA GLU A 391 6.49 9.70 21.88
C GLU A 391 5.47 8.73 21.23
N ASN A 392 5.75 8.21 20.04
CA ASN A 392 4.84 7.36 19.29
C ASN A 392 5.04 5.87 19.59
N THR A 393 4.00 5.07 19.30
CA THR A 393 4.13 3.60 19.28
C THR A 393 4.37 3.13 17.84
N THR A 394 5.39 2.31 17.63
CA THR A 394 5.67 1.69 16.34
C THR A 394 5.33 0.20 16.33
N ILE A 395 4.57 -0.24 15.32
CA ILE A 395 4.25 -1.64 15.03
C ILE A 395 4.95 -2.02 13.73
N ALA A 396 5.93 -2.91 13.80
CA ALA A 396 6.68 -3.38 12.65
C ALA A 396 6.34 -4.84 12.32
N VAL A 397 5.83 -5.07 11.11
CA VAL A 397 5.53 -6.38 10.55
C VAL A 397 6.56 -6.68 9.45
N ASP A 398 7.46 -7.62 9.73
CA ASP A 398 8.52 -8.04 8.81
C ASP A 398 8.13 -9.32 8.07
N LEU A 399 7.81 -9.18 6.80
CA LEU A 399 7.37 -10.24 5.88
C LEU A 399 8.48 -10.66 4.92
N SER A 400 9.71 -10.20 5.15
CA SER A 400 10.89 -10.45 4.33
C SER A 400 11.13 -11.94 4.06
N GLN A 401 10.99 -12.78 5.11
CA GLN A 401 11.16 -14.22 4.98
C GLN A 401 10.02 -14.85 4.16
N TYR A 402 8.77 -14.56 4.53
CA TYR A 402 7.58 -15.08 3.87
C TYR A 402 7.59 -14.79 2.36
N VAL A 403 7.74 -13.52 1.98
CA VAL A 403 7.78 -13.08 0.58
C VAL A 403 9.05 -13.57 -0.14
N GLY A 404 10.16 -13.66 0.58
CA GLY A 404 11.40 -14.28 0.11
C GLY A 404 11.32 -15.81 -0.06
N GLY A 405 10.17 -16.43 0.26
CA GLY A 405 9.90 -17.84 0.04
C GLY A 405 10.57 -18.77 1.05
N LYS A 406 10.93 -18.26 2.23
CA LYS A 406 11.57 -19.03 3.30
C LYS A 406 10.83 -18.83 4.62
N VAL A 407 10.76 -19.85 5.45
CA VAL A 407 10.36 -19.73 6.87
C VAL A 407 11.36 -20.51 7.69
N ASN A 408 11.97 -19.87 8.70
CA ASN A 408 13.01 -20.48 9.55
C ASN A 408 14.18 -21.10 8.76
N GLY A 409 14.54 -20.49 7.63
CA GLY A 409 15.63 -20.95 6.75
C GLY A 409 15.26 -22.07 5.77
N ASN A 410 14.06 -22.63 5.83
CA ASN A 410 13.58 -23.65 4.89
C ASN A 410 12.72 -23.01 3.80
N ALA A 411 12.82 -23.53 2.56
CA ALA A 411 11.95 -23.08 1.47
C ALA A 411 10.49 -23.45 1.77
N ILE A 412 9.56 -22.52 1.54
CA ILE A 412 8.12 -22.75 1.76
C ILE A 412 7.56 -23.74 0.74
N VAL A 413 8.07 -23.70 -0.50
CA VAL A 413 7.71 -24.63 -1.58
C VAL A 413 8.97 -25.30 -2.13
N GLU A 414 9.08 -26.62 -1.93
CA GLU A 414 10.14 -27.43 -2.51
C GLU A 414 10.13 -27.34 -4.06
N GLY A 415 11.29 -27.04 -4.65
CA GLY A 415 11.45 -26.93 -6.11
C GLY A 415 11.04 -25.59 -6.73
N SER A 416 10.56 -24.62 -5.96
CA SER A 416 10.31 -23.25 -6.44
C SER A 416 11.62 -22.45 -6.54
N ALA A 417 11.88 -21.81 -7.70
CA ALA A 417 13.05 -20.95 -7.90
C ALA A 417 13.08 -19.71 -6.98
N ALA A 418 11.93 -19.36 -6.39
CA ALA A 418 11.77 -18.22 -5.49
C ALA A 418 11.33 -18.64 -4.06
N GLY A 419 11.17 -19.94 -3.79
CA GLY A 419 10.72 -20.49 -2.51
C GLY A 419 9.24 -20.23 -2.15
N LEU A 420 8.60 -19.21 -2.72
CA LEU A 420 7.18 -18.87 -2.49
C LEU A 420 6.25 -19.66 -3.42
N ASN A 421 4.99 -19.90 -2.97
CA ASN A 421 3.93 -20.41 -3.83
C ASN A 421 3.61 -19.40 -4.95
N PRO A 422 3.79 -19.77 -6.23
CA PRO A 422 3.52 -18.90 -7.38
C PRO A 422 2.09 -18.35 -7.47
N ASP A 423 1.11 -19.05 -6.90
CA ASP A 423 -0.29 -18.61 -6.90
C ASP A 423 -0.55 -17.42 -5.96
N LEU A 424 0.39 -17.13 -5.06
CA LEU A 424 0.31 -16.00 -4.14
C LEU A 424 0.89 -14.71 -4.72
N ILE A 425 1.70 -14.78 -5.77
CA ILE A 425 2.25 -13.56 -6.41
C ILE A 425 1.09 -12.71 -6.95
N GLY A 426 1.10 -11.43 -6.59
CA GLY A 426 0.02 -10.48 -6.91
C GLY A 426 -1.23 -10.60 -6.05
N LYS A 427 -1.28 -11.54 -5.09
CA LYS A 427 -2.31 -11.55 -4.03
C LYS A 427 -2.01 -10.46 -3.01
N LYS A 428 -3.02 -10.06 -2.24
CA LYS A 428 -2.93 -8.93 -1.31
C LYS A 428 -2.69 -9.42 0.12
N ILE A 429 -1.81 -8.71 0.81
CA ILE A 429 -1.60 -8.80 2.25
C ILE A 429 -2.44 -7.72 2.93
N TYR A 430 -3.03 -8.09 4.06
CA TYR A 430 -3.71 -7.18 4.96
C TYR A 430 -3.14 -7.33 6.37
N VAL A 431 -3.04 -6.22 7.11
CA VAL A 431 -2.75 -6.20 8.53
C VAL A 431 -3.88 -5.48 9.24
N THR A 432 -4.54 -6.15 10.18
CA THR A 432 -5.58 -5.53 11.02
C THR A 432 -5.07 -5.42 12.45
N TYR A 433 -5.49 -4.37 13.15
CA TYR A 433 -5.22 -4.20 14.58
C TYR A 433 -6.14 -3.11 15.15
N THR A 434 -6.18 -2.98 16.47
CA THR A 434 -6.91 -1.92 17.13
C THR A 434 -6.04 -1.06 18.04
N ALA A 435 -6.46 0.18 18.25
CA ALA A 435 -5.86 1.09 19.21
C ALA A 435 -6.93 1.85 19.99
N THR A 436 -6.71 2.09 21.28
CA THR A 436 -7.61 2.85 22.14
C THR A 436 -7.22 4.33 22.15
N LEU A 437 -8.15 5.24 21.88
CA LEU A 437 -7.89 6.68 22.03
C LEU A 437 -7.74 7.01 23.52
N ASN A 438 -6.58 7.52 23.93
CA ASN A 438 -6.25 7.70 25.36
C ASN A 438 -6.27 9.17 25.81
N ASP A 439 -5.97 9.41 27.08
CA ASP A 439 -5.98 10.74 27.70
C ASP A 439 -4.80 11.64 27.31
N ASP A 440 -3.90 11.21 26.43
CA ASP A 440 -2.91 12.05 25.72
C ASP A 440 -3.39 12.53 24.35
N ALA A 441 -4.59 12.13 23.92
CA ALA A 441 -5.16 12.51 22.63
C ALA A 441 -5.17 14.03 22.37
N ILE A 442 -4.74 14.45 21.18
CA ILE A 442 -4.93 15.82 20.71
C ILE A 442 -6.42 16.05 20.48
N VAL A 443 -6.93 17.18 20.94
CA VAL A 443 -8.35 17.53 20.89
C VAL A 443 -8.56 18.61 19.82
N TYR A 444 -9.55 18.44 18.94
CA TYR A 444 -9.86 19.45 17.93
C TYR A 444 -10.26 20.79 18.59
N PRO A 445 -9.86 21.96 18.05
CA PRO A 445 -9.16 22.19 16.77
C PRO A 445 -7.63 22.17 16.86
N ASP A 446 -7.06 21.71 17.96
CA ASP A 446 -5.61 21.82 18.21
C ASP A 446 -4.80 20.84 17.33
N GLY A 447 -5.45 19.80 16.80
CA GLY A 447 -4.90 18.87 15.80
C GLY A 447 -5.69 17.57 15.70
N SER A 448 -5.04 16.53 15.18
CA SER A 448 -5.54 15.16 15.05
C SER A 448 -4.59 14.15 15.68
N ASN A 449 -5.11 12.97 15.99
CA ASN A 449 -4.32 11.83 16.43
C ASN A 449 -4.03 10.99 15.20
N ASP A 450 -2.86 11.24 14.62
CA ASP A 450 -2.48 10.66 13.34
C ASP A 450 -1.95 9.24 13.52
N ASN A 451 -2.07 8.45 12.46
CA ASN A 451 -1.54 7.11 12.42
C ASN A 451 -1.01 6.82 11.01
N GLY A 452 0.32 6.82 10.88
CA GLY A 452 1.04 6.68 9.62
C GLY A 452 1.47 5.23 9.36
N VAL A 453 1.78 4.90 8.10
CA VAL A 453 2.38 3.61 7.75
C VAL A 453 3.38 3.82 6.62
N ARG A 454 4.36 2.93 6.52
CA ARG A 454 5.22 2.80 5.35
C ARG A 454 5.51 1.33 5.03
N LEU A 455 5.86 1.07 3.79
CA LEU A 455 6.41 -0.20 3.33
C LEU A 455 7.82 0.02 2.81
N ASP A 456 8.79 -0.65 3.43
CA ASP A 456 10.17 -0.73 2.98
C ASP A 456 10.35 -2.03 2.18
N TYR A 457 10.92 -1.95 0.98
CA TYR A 457 10.98 -3.09 0.05
C TYR A 457 12.26 -3.11 -0.79
N SER A 458 12.75 -4.31 -1.13
CA SER A 458 13.82 -4.48 -2.12
C SER A 458 13.35 -4.09 -3.52
N ASN A 459 14.13 -3.25 -4.21
CA ASN A 459 13.75 -2.67 -5.50
C ASN A 459 14.73 -2.96 -6.65
N ASN A 460 15.77 -3.76 -6.39
CA ASN A 460 16.72 -4.20 -7.39
C ASN A 460 17.11 -5.67 -7.16
N PRO A 461 16.93 -6.56 -8.15
CA PRO A 461 17.28 -7.99 -8.02
C PRO A 461 18.75 -8.29 -7.73
N GLY A 462 19.67 -7.37 -8.08
CA GLY A 462 21.11 -7.57 -8.02
C GLY A 462 21.86 -6.75 -6.97
N SER A 463 21.15 -6.07 -6.05
CA SER A 463 21.77 -5.23 -5.01
C SER A 463 20.96 -5.18 -3.73
N GLU A 464 21.53 -4.58 -2.67
CA GLU A 464 20.85 -4.30 -1.39
C GLU A 464 19.94 -3.06 -1.45
N SER A 465 19.72 -2.50 -2.65
CA SER A 465 18.91 -1.31 -2.82
C SER A 465 17.46 -1.55 -2.41
N HIS A 466 16.93 -0.59 -1.67
CA HIS A 466 15.55 -0.60 -1.20
C HIS A 466 14.86 0.73 -1.52
N GLY A 467 13.54 0.65 -1.66
CA GLY A 467 12.65 1.79 -1.74
C GLY A 467 11.70 1.81 -0.55
N THR A 468 11.03 2.95 -0.39
CA THR A 468 10.01 3.15 0.65
C THR A 468 8.78 3.77 0.02
N VAL A 469 7.60 3.30 0.40
CA VAL A 469 6.33 3.93 0.03
C VAL A 469 5.55 4.26 1.29
N THR A 470 5.10 5.50 1.39
CA THR A 470 4.41 6.06 2.55
C THR A 470 3.06 6.65 2.10
N PRO A 471 1.95 5.93 2.28
CA PRO A 471 0.63 6.46 1.95
C PRO A 471 0.20 7.52 2.97
N PRO A 472 -0.81 8.35 2.64
CA PRO A 472 -1.34 9.36 3.54
C PRO A 472 -1.74 8.80 4.91
N ASP A 473 -1.46 9.58 5.95
CA ASP A 473 -1.80 9.22 7.32
C ASP A 473 -3.32 9.17 7.51
N THR A 474 -3.77 8.27 8.38
CA THR A 474 -5.14 8.28 8.89
C THR A 474 -5.26 9.22 10.09
N GLN A 475 -6.40 9.88 10.27
CA GLN A 475 -6.60 10.92 11.29
C GLN A 475 -7.77 10.61 12.22
N VAL A 476 -7.55 10.60 13.53
CA VAL A 476 -8.63 10.45 14.54
C VAL A 476 -8.84 11.76 15.29
N PHE A 477 -10.08 12.22 15.33
CA PHE A 477 -10.49 13.46 15.98
C PHE A 477 -11.31 13.19 17.24
N THR A 478 -11.15 14.06 18.25
CA THR A 478 -12.03 14.09 19.42
C THR A 478 -12.41 15.52 19.77
N GLY A 479 -13.59 15.70 20.36
CA GLY A 479 -14.20 17.00 20.60
C GLY A 479 -14.02 17.54 22.00
N LYS A 480 -14.46 18.80 22.17
CA LYS A 480 -14.59 19.48 23.46
C LYS A 480 -15.86 20.33 23.49
N PHE A 481 -16.39 20.57 24.68
CA PHE A 481 -17.39 21.61 24.91
C PHE A 481 -17.12 22.34 26.22
N SER A 482 -17.82 23.44 26.44
CA SER A 482 -17.66 24.28 27.62
C SER A 482 -19.01 24.68 28.20
N LEU A 483 -19.08 24.72 29.53
CA LEU A 483 -20.24 25.12 30.31
C LEU A 483 -19.93 26.46 30.99
N LYS A 484 -20.87 27.40 30.92
CA LYS A 484 -20.80 28.69 31.61
C LYS A 484 -21.82 28.73 32.75
N LYS A 485 -21.33 28.79 33.97
CA LYS A 485 -22.14 28.77 35.18
C LYS A 485 -22.48 30.19 35.61
N VAL A 486 -23.77 30.50 35.72
CA VAL A 486 -24.23 31.85 36.06
C VAL A 486 -25.34 31.86 37.11
N ASN A 487 -25.59 33.04 37.67
CA ASN A 487 -26.82 33.36 38.40
C ASN A 487 -27.88 33.97 37.48
N LYS A 488 -29.06 34.29 38.02
CA LYS A 488 -30.18 34.87 37.27
C LYS A 488 -29.86 36.21 36.60
N GLN A 489 -28.90 36.97 37.12
CA GLN A 489 -28.45 38.26 36.55
C GLN A 489 -27.31 38.08 35.54
N GLY A 490 -26.89 36.85 35.25
CA GLY A 490 -25.80 36.55 34.32
C GLY A 490 -24.39 36.67 34.91
N LYS A 491 -24.25 36.90 36.23
CA LYS A 491 -22.95 36.87 36.91
C LYS A 491 -22.44 35.44 36.99
N THR A 492 -21.16 35.22 36.68
CA THR A 492 -20.50 33.91 36.75
C THR A 492 -20.38 33.39 38.18
N LEU A 493 -20.41 32.06 38.33
CA LEU A 493 -20.35 31.36 39.61
C LEU A 493 -19.34 30.21 39.57
N ALA A 494 -18.48 30.13 40.58
CA ALA A 494 -17.50 29.05 40.77
C ALA A 494 -18.01 27.96 41.72
N GLY A 495 -17.31 26.83 41.77
CA GLY A 495 -17.50 25.79 42.79
C GLY A 495 -18.76 24.91 42.63
N ALA A 496 -19.54 25.10 41.57
CA ALA A 496 -20.56 24.12 41.18
C ALA A 496 -19.88 22.82 40.75
N LYS A 497 -20.50 21.68 41.07
CA LYS A 497 -19.96 20.37 40.71
C LYS A 497 -20.94 19.55 39.87
N PHE A 498 -20.39 18.80 38.93
CA PHE A 498 -21.16 18.03 37.98
C PHE A 498 -20.62 16.60 37.83
N THR A 499 -21.52 15.65 37.60
CA THR A 499 -21.20 14.33 37.07
C THR A 499 -21.56 14.25 35.60
N VAL A 500 -20.73 13.57 34.81
CA VAL A 500 -20.95 13.35 33.37
C VAL A 500 -21.13 11.85 33.14
N THR A 501 -22.20 11.47 32.45
CA THR A 501 -22.50 10.07 32.14
C THR A 501 -22.81 9.89 30.66
N LYS A 502 -22.44 8.74 30.10
CA LYS A 502 -22.79 8.29 28.74
C LYS A 502 -23.30 6.86 28.85
N ASN A 503 -24.45 6.59 28.24
CA ASN A 503 -25.09 5.25 28.29
C ASN A 503 -25.22 4.65 29.71
N GLY A 504 -25.44 5.51 30.72
CA GLY A 504 -25.55 5.10 32.13
C GLY A 504 -24.23 4.86 32.86
N LYS A 505 -23.09 4.90 32.16
CA LYS A 505 -21.75 4.82 32.76
C LYS A 505 -21.27 6.22 33.14
N THR A 506 -20.75 6.37 34.37
CA THR A 506 -20.12 7.62 34.82
C THR A 506 -18.72 7.71 34.26
N LEU A 507 -18.37 8.87 33.67
CA LEU A 507 -17.06 9.13 33.12
C LEU A 507 -16.08 9.57 34.22
N ALA A 508 -14.82 9.20 34.04
CA ALA A 508 -13.69 9.72 34.82
C ALA A 508 -12.96 10.79 34.01
N PHE A 509 -12.33 11.73 34.71
CA PHE A 509 -11.60 12.83 34.12
C PHE A 509 -10.25 13.06 34.81
N THR A 510 -9.27 13.49 34.04
CA THR A 510 -8.04 14.11 34.53
C THR A 510 -8.16 15.63 34.40
N GLY A 511 -7.45 16.38 35.25
CA GLY A 511 -7.45 17.84 35.21
C GLY A 511 -7.68 18.49 36.57
N VAL A 512 -8.07 19.76 36.55
CA VAL A 512 -8.27 20.61 37.73
C VAL A 512 -9.58 21.39 37.58
N ALA A 513 -10.06 22.00 38.66
CA ALA A 513 -11.26 22.83 38.62
C ALA A 513 -11.24 23.82 37.44
N GLY A 514 -12.32 23.81 36.65
CA GLY A 514 -12.49 24.59 35.43
C GLY A 514 -12.03 23.91 34.14
N SER A 515 -11.13 22.91 34.16
CA SER A 515 -10.63 22.29 32.93
C SER A 515 -10.28 20.81 33.11
N TYR A 516 -11.03 19.96 32.41
CA TYR A 516 -10.93 18.52 32.51
C TYR A 516 -10.93 17.84 31.14
N LYS A 517 -10.24 16.70 31.05
CA LYS A 517 -10.24 15.81 29.89
C LYS A 517 -10.73 14.43 30.31
N ALA A 518 -11.55 13.80 29.48
CA ALA A 518 -12.00 12.43 29.71
C ALA A 518 -10.78 11.50 29.85
N ALA A 519 -10.88 10.55 30.77
CA ALA A 519 -9.77 9.71 31.19
C ALA A 519 -10.05 8.23 30.92
N THR A 520 -9.00 7.50 30.55
CA THR A 520 -9.05 6.03 30.47
C THR A 520 -9.01 5.40 31.86
N ALA A 521 -9.23 4.09 31.97
CA ALA A 521 -9.24 3.39 33.25
C ALA A 521 -7.86 3.35 33.94
N ASP A 522 -6.78 3.45 33.15
CA ASP A 522 -5.40 3.38 33.63
C ASP A 522 -4.87 4.74 34.09
N ALA A 523 -5.57 5.83 33.77
CA ALA A 523 -5.21 7.19 34.17
C ALA A 523 -5.34 7.38 35.69
N ASN A 524 -4.35 8.04 36.30
CA ASN A 524 -4.31 8.30 37.74
C ASN A 524 -3.46 9.56 38.05
N PRO A 525 -3.96 10.57 38.80
CA PRO A 525 -5.26 10.62 39.46
C PRO A 525 -6.43 10.97 38.53
N THR A 526 -7.63 10.51 38.88
CA THR A 526 -8.89 10.85 38.19
C THR A 526 -9.97 11.30 39.15
N VAL A 527 -10.94 12.05 38.63
CA VAL A 527 -12.17 12.46 39.34
C VAL A 527 -13.41 12.06 38.54
N THR A 528 -14.51 11.76 39.24
CA THR A 528 -15.83 11.50 38.63
C THR A 528 -16.80 12.66 38.79
N GLU A 529 -16.41 13.66 39.58
CA GLU A 529 -17.14 14.89 39.82
C GLU A 529 -16.24 16.06 39.42
N VAL A 530 -16.67 16.82 38.41
CA VAL A 530 -15.91 17.93 37.83
C VAL A 530 -16.43 19.25 38.39
N GLU A 531 -15.51 20.12 38.78
CA GLU A 531 -15.81 21.39 39.45
C GLU A 531 -15.63 22.58 38.51
N VAL A 532 -16.56 23.54 38.55
CA VAL A 532 -16.49 24.81 37.82
C VAL A 532 -15.42 25.70 38.41
N GLY A 533 -14.57 26.27 37.54
CA GLY A 533 -13.45 27.13 37.92
C GLY A 533 -13.88 28.51 38.43
N GLU A 534 -12.91 29.27 38.91
CA GLU A 534 -13.10 30.63 39.47
C GLU A 534 -13.67 31.64 38.46
N ASP A 535 -13.44 31.42 37.16
CA ASP A 535 -14.00 32.21 36.06
C ASP A 535 -15.48 31.88 35.76
N GLY A 536 -16.03 30.86 36.42
CA GLY A 536 -17.37 30.32 36.19
C GLY A 536 -17.48 29.47 34.93
N LEU A 537 -16.36 29.00 34.38
CA LEU A 537 -16.32 28.08 33.25
C LEU A 537 -15.95 26.66 33.68
N LEU A 538 -16.43 25.71 32.91
CA LEU A 538 -16.04 24.32 32.98
C LEU A 538 -15.81 23.81 31.56
N HIS A 539 -14.55 23.54 31.23
CA HIS A 539 -14.12 22.98 29.95
C HIS A 539 -14.01 21.46 30.06
N LEU A 540 -14.65 20.74 29.13
CA LEU A 540 -14.62 19.28 29.06
C LEU A 540 -14.15 18.85 27.66
N ALA A 541 -13.10 18.04 27.62
CA ALA A 541 -12.44 17.61 26.38
C ALA A 541 -12.34 16.07 26.26
N GLY A 542 -12.07 15.58 25.05
CA GLY A 542 -11.97 14.13 24.78
C GLY A 542 -13.34 13.46 24.60
N LEU A 543 -14.33 14.20 24.09
CA LEU A 543 -15.73 13.79 24.06
C LEU A 543 -16.25 13.66 22.62
N GLU A 544 -17.06 12.61 22.39
CA GLU A 544 -17.81 12.34 21.16
C GLU A 544 -19.08 11.54 21.49
N GLY A 545 -20.25 12.04 21.08
CA GLY A 545 -21.56 11.46 21.33
C GLY A 545 -22.41 12.27 22.31
N THR A 546 -23.46 11.62 22.85
CA THR A 546 -24.45 12.25 23.75
C THR A 546 -24.17 11.93 25.22
N TYR A 547 -24.13 12.97 26.05
CA TYR A 547 -23.81 12.89 27.46
C TYR A 547 -24.95 13.43 28.32
N THR A 548 -25.23 12.79 29.45
CA THR A 548 -26.09 13.34 30.50
C THR A 548 -25.22 14.03 31.54
N ILE A 549 -25.46 15.33 31.71
CA ILE A 549 -24.75 16.21 32.65
C ILE A 549 -25.69 16.49 33.82
N LYS A 550 -25.22 16.24 35.04
CA LYS A 550 -26.00 16.42 36.26
C LYS A 550 -25.24 17.26 37.25
N GLU A 551 -25.81 18.39 37.67
CA GLU A 551 -25.26 19.15 38.81
C GLU A 551 -25.51 18.34 40.08
N THR A 552 -24.46 18.11 40.85
CA THR A 552 -24.50 17.35 42.11
C THR A 552 -24.34 18.26 43.31
N GLN A 553 -23.65 19.40 43.13
CA GLN A 553 -23.47 20.42 44.16
C GLN A 553 -23.60 21.82 43.53
N ALA A 554 -24.52 22.62 44.06
CA ALA A 554 -24.67 24.03 43.68
C ALA A 554 -23.53 24.88 44.26
N PRO A 555 -23.22 26.06 43.67
CA PRO A 555 -22.32 27.05 44.27
C PRO A 555 -22.75 27.45 45.67
N GLU A 556 -21.80 27.91 46.50
CA GLU A 556 -22.09 28.41 47.84
C GLU A 556 -23.15 29.54 47.79
N GLY A 557 -24.16 29.45 48.66
CA GLY A 557 -25.26 30.42 48.72
C GLY A 557 -26.41 30.17 47.73
N TYR A 558 -26.36 29.12 46.91
CA TYR A 558 -27.43 28.73 45.98
C TYR A 558 -28.20 27.50 46.45
N SER A 559 -29.40 27.30 45.90
CA SER A 559 -30.30 26.21 46.31
C SER A 559 -29.75 24.85 45.90
N SER A 560 -29.67 23.92 46.85
CA SER A 560 -29.40 22.50 46.59
C SER A 560 -30.62 21.70 46.13
N LEU A 561 -31.81 22.33 46.05
CA LEU A 561 -33.06 21.68 45.64
C LEU A 561 -33.29 21.73 44.12
N PHE A 562 -32.69 22.70 43.43
CA PHE A 562 -32.94 22.96 42.01
C PHE A 562 -31.69 22.70 41.18
N LEU A 563 -31.20 21.46 41.25
CA LEU A 563 -30.04 21.00 40.51
C LEU A 563 -30.48 20.55 39.09
N PRO A 564 -29.93 21.13 38.01
CA PRO A 564 -30.26 20.75 36.65
C PRO A 564 -29.63 19.41 36.24
N GLU A 565 -30.37 18.66 35.44
CA GLU A 565 -29.93 17.46 34.74
C GLU A 565 -30.38 17.59 33.28
N PHE A 566 -29.44 17.51 32.33
CA PHE A 566 -29.68 17.79 30.92
C PHE A 566 -28.78 16.92 30.03
N GLN A 567 -29.08 16.90 28.72
CA GLN A 567 -28.26 16.17 27.74
C GLN A 567 -27.59 17.09 26.74
N VAL A 568 -26.33 16.80 26.46
CA VAL A 568 -25.49 17.49 25.47
C VAL A 568 -24.93 16.48 24.48
N THR A 569 -25.06 16.73 23.19
CA THR A 569 -24.31 16.01 22.15
C THR A 569 -23.11 16.82 21.71
N VAL A 570 -21.94 16.20 21.75
CA VAL A 570 -20.70 16.68 21.16
C VAL A 570 -20.45 15.83 19.92
N ARG A 571 -20.36 16.46 18.75
CA ARG A 571 -20.09 15.75 17.50
C ARG A 571 -18.97 16.42 16.74
N THR A 572 -17.87 15.71 16.56
CA THR A 572 -16.75 16.11 15.73
C THR A 572 -16.90 15.37 14.41
N THR A 573 -17.32 16.06 13.37
CA THR A 573 -17.55 15.43 12.07
C THR A 573 -16.30 15.56 11.22
N PRO A 574 -15.58 14.47 10.90
CA PRO A 574 -14.51 14.52 9.92
C PRO A 574 -15.08 14.88 8.54
N ILE A 575 -14.34 15.66 7.77
CA ILE A 575 -14.73 16.18 6.46
C ILE A 575 -13.77 15.59 5.43
N LYS A 576 -14.30 15.11 4.29
CA LYS A 576 -13.47 14.60 3.22
C LYS A 576 -12.52 15.69 2.71
N SER A 577 -11.23 15.41 2.74
CA SER A 577 -10.17 16.28 2.25
C SER A 577 -9.98 16.15 0.73
N ASN A 578 -9.41 17.18 0.13
CA ASN A 578 -8.99 17.22 -1.27
C ASN A 578 -7.59 17.80 -1.47
N THR A 579 -6.84 18.02 -0.39
CA THR A 579 -5.45 18.52 -0.39
C THR A 579 -4.61 17.68 0.56
N LEU A 580 -3.43 17.25 0.12
CA LEU A 580 -2.48 16.50 0.93
C LEU A 580 -1.22 17.36 1.14
N ILE A 581 -0.82 17.59 2.38
CA ILE A 581 0.38 18.36 2.77
C ILE A 581 1.09 17.57 3.87
N ASP A 582 2.40 17.39 3.76
CA ASP A 582 3.21 16.62 4.75
C ASP A 582 2.59 15.26 5.11
N ASN A 583 2.06 14.56 4.09
CA ASN A 583 1.38 13.27 4.19
C ASN A 583 0.07 13.27 5.01
N LYS A 584 -0.44 14.45 5.37
CA LYS A 584 -1.69 14.66 6.10
C LYS A 584 -2.72 15.36 5.22
N TRP A 585 -3.97 15.04 5.46
CA TRP A 585 -5.09 15.58 4.71
C TRP A 585 -5.46 16.99 5.20
N TYR A 586 -5.85 17.89 4.31
CA TYR A 586 -6.36 19.26 4.59
C TYR A 586 -7.49 19.69 3.63
N MET A 587 -8.31 20.68 3.99
CA MET A 587 -9.35 21.24 3.10
C MET A 587 -8.79 22.30 2.14
N SER A 588 -9.03 22.20 0.82
CA SER A 588 -8.41 23.08 -0.20
C SER A 588 -8.97 24.50 -0.30
N SER A 589 -10.15 24.79 0.25
CA SER A 589 -10.97 25.90 -0.26
C SER A 589 -10.44 27.30 0.06
N GLU A 590 -9.39 27.45 0.89
CA GLU A 590 -8.82 28.75 1.25
C GLU A 590 -7.28 28.70 1.43
N ALA A 591 -6.57 28.00 0.53
CA ALA A 591 -5.14 28.26 0.37
C ALA A 591 -4.94 29.73 0.01
N ASP A 592 -4.13 30.49 0.76
CA ASP A 592 -3.68 31.80 0.32
C ASP A 592 -2.90 31.59 -1.00
N PRO A 593 -3.43 32.02 -2.16
CA PRO A 593 -2.81 31.72 -3.45
C PRO A 593 -1.44 32.39 -3.62
N THR A 594 -1.01 33.23 -2.67
CA THR A 594 0.27 33.95 -2.73
C THR A 594 1.45 33.23 -2.08
N ALA A 595 1.25 32.12 -1.35
CA ALA A 595 2.35 31.40 -0.69
C ALA A 595 2.13 29.87 -0.58
N PRO A 596 2.08 29.12 -1.70
CA PRO A 596 1.94 27.66 -1.69
C PRO A 596 3.14 26.90 -1.10
N THR A 597 4.24 27.58 -0.74
CA THR A 597 5.48 26.98 -0.24
C THR A 597 5.72 27.21 1.27
N ASP A 598 4.78 27.83 1.98
CA ASP A 598 4.90 28.08 3.43
C ASP A 598 3.82 27.32 4.20
N PRO A 599 4.13 26.11 4.72
CA PRO A 599 3.20 25.28 5.49
C PRO A 599 2.60 25.99 6.71
N SER A 600 3.29 26.99 7.26
CA SER A 600 2.86 27.74 8.44
C SER A 600 1.70 28.71 8.17
N LYS A 601 1.34 28.94 6.90
CA LYS A 601 0.29 29.87 6.47
C LYS A 601 -1.00 29.21 5.99
N PHE A 602 -1.07 27.87 5.94
CA PHE A 602 -2.36 27.21 5.83
C PHE A 602 -3.11 27.47 7.12
N VAL A 603 -4.21 28.23 7.03
CA VAL A 603 -5.02 28.56 8.20
C VAL A 603 -5.44 27.24 8.84
N ASN A 604 -4.99 27.03 10.08
CA ASN A 604 -5.23 25.85 10.89
C ASN A 604 -6.74 25.57 11.02
N LYS A 605 -7.29 24.82 10.08
CA LYS A 605 -8.62 24.20 10.15
C LYS A 605 -8.46 22.78 9.66
N ALA A 606 -8.12 21.89 10.59
CA ALA A 606 -8.11 20.45 10.38
C ALA A 606 -9.41 19.97 9.70
N ASN A 607 -9.38 18.78 9.08
CA ASN A 607 -10.49 18.18 8.34
C ASN A 607 -11.65 17.72 9.23
N ALA A 608 -12.10 18.56 10.15
CA ALA A 608 -13.18 18.24 11.04
C ALA A 608 -13.94 19.50 11.43
N LYS A 609 -15.15 19.29 11.94
CA LYS A 609 -15.95 20.34 12.56
C LYS A 609 -16.63 19.78 13.81
N THR A 610 -16.38 20.41 14.96
CA THR A 610 -17.12 20.10 16.18
C THR A 610 -18.39 20.94 16.28
N THR A 611 -19.51 20.28 16.60
CA THR A 611 -20.80 20.89 16.93
C THR A 611 -21.24 20.41 18.30
N VAL A 612 -21.85 21.31 19.08
CA VAL A 612 -22.39 21.02 20.41
C VAL A 612 -23.86 21.41 20.44
N THR A 613 -24.74 20.49 20.85
CA THR A 613 -26.19 20.70 20.96
C THR A 613 -26.70 20.32 22.34
N VAL A 614 -27.68 21.05 22.86
CA VAL A 614 -28.42 20.67 24.07
C VAL A 614 -29.67 19.93 23.63
N ASP A 615 -29.67 18.60 23.72
CA ASP A 615 -30.73 17.77 23.13
C ASP A 615 -31.93 17.59 24.07
N LYS A 616 -31.65 17.60 25.39
CA LYS A 616 -32.68 17.48 26.41
C LYS A 616 -32.48 18.54 27.49
N GLN A 617 -33.48 19.38 27.63
CA GLN A 617 -33.56 20.42 28.66
C GLN A 617 -33.83 19.83 30.05
N ASP A 618 -33.37 20.54 31.07
CA ASP A 618 -33.67 20.19 32.46
C ASP A 618 -35.13 20.50 32.84
N ILE A 619 -35.62 19.86 33.91
CA ILE A 619 -37.01 20.02 34.39
C ILE A 619 -37.29 21.44 34.87
N TRP A 620 -36.26 22.14 35.36
CA TRP A 620 -36.36 23.49 35.92
C TRP A 620 -36.19 24.59 34.87
N LYS A 621 -35.76 24.25 33.65
CA LYS A 621 -35.41 25.18 32.56
C LYS A 621 -34.30 26.17 32.97
N LEU A 622 -33.35 25.67 33.74
CA LEU A 622 -32.18 26.41 34.21
C LEU A 622 -31.00 26.34 33.23
N VAL A 623 -31.07 25.45 32.24
CA VAL A 623 -30.14 25.37 31.11
C VAL A 623 -30.69 26.18 29.94
N ALA A 624 -29.82 26.93 29.25
CA ALA A 624 -30.22 27.68 28.07
C ALA A 624 -30.61 26.75 26.90
N ASP A 625 -31.50 27.24 26.03
CA ASP A 625 -31.83 26.54 24.79
C ASP A 625 -30.76 26.85 23.72
N GLY A 626 -29.80 25.94 23.60
CA GLY A 626 -28.61 26.11 22.75
C GLY A 626 -27.41 26.74 23.46
N LEU A 627 -26.44 27.18 22.67
CA LEU A 627 -25.20 27.77 23.17
C LEU A 627 -25.32 29.29 23.30
N VAL A 628 -24.86 29.82 24.43
CA VAL A 628 -24.73 31.26 24.67
C VAL A 628 -23.25 31.58 24.71
N GLU A 629 -22.79 32.48 23.84
CA GLU A 629 -21.36 32.81 23.69
C GLU A 629 -20.49 31.55 23.45
N GLY A 630 -21.02 30.55 22.73
CA GLY A 630 -20.33 29.29 22.45
C GLY A 630 -20.32 28.28 23.61
N ASN A 631 -20.98 28.58 24.74
CA ASN A 631 -21.01 27.74 25.94
C ASN A 631 -22.43 27.23 26.23
N VAL A 632 -22.53 26.07 26.87
CA VAL A 632 -23.79 25.63 27.50
C VAL A 632 -23.98 26.44 28.78
N GLN A 633 -24.94 27.37 28.79
CA GLN A 633 -25.17 28.23 29.97
C GLN A 633 -26.08 27.53 30.98
N VAL A 634 -25.63 27.44 32.23
CA VAL A 634 -26.35 26.78 33.34
C VAL A 634 -26.55 27.75 34.50
N THR A 635 -27.81 27.98 34.88
CA THR A 635 -28.21 28.98 35.86
C THR A 635 -28.53 28.34 37.21
N ASN A 636 -27.98 28.87 38.32
CA ASN A 636 -28.46 28.51 39.65
C ASN A 636 -29.26 29.65 40.26
N VAL A 637 -30.22 29.26 41.08
CA VAL A 637 -31.16 30.15 41.77
C VAL A 637 -31.09 29.96 43.27
N THR A 638 -31.41 30.99 44.03
CA THR A 638 -31.43 30.96 45.49
C THR A 638 -32.76 30.47 46.06
N SER A 639 -33.85 30.62 45.28
CA SER A 639 -35.22 30.41 45.76
C SER A 639 -36.21 30.05 44.65
N VAL A 640 -37.38 29.54 45.04
CA VAL A 640 -38.48 29.18 44.12
C VAL A 640 -38.94 30.38 43.28
N SER A 641 -38.92 31.60 43.83
CA SER A 641 -39.32 32.82 43.11
C SER A 641 -38.42 33.16 41.93
N GLU A 642 -37.21 32.61 41.92
CA GLU A 642 -36.26 32.84 40.84
C GLU A 642 -36.42 31.86 39.68
N LEU A 643 -37.11 30.73 39.89
CA LEU A 643 -37.35 29.74 38.84
C LEU A 643 -38.11 30.32 37.65
N PRO A 644 -37.79 29.87 36.42
CA PRO A 644 -38.61 30.15 35.25
C PRO A 644 -40.07 29.75 35.50
N LYS A 645 -41.02 30.63 35.18
CA LYS A 645 -42.45 30.36 35.31
C LYS A 645 -42.92 29.41 34.21
N THR A 646 -42.56 28.13 34.33
CA THR A 646 -42.87 27.08 33.34
C THR A 646 -43.79 26.04 33.94
N GLY A 647 -44.71 25.50 33.13
CA GLY A 647 -45.72 24.54 33.59
C GLY A 647 -45.12 23.27 34.20
N ALA A 648 -44.00 22.77 33.65
CA ALA A 648 -43.35 21.55 34.13
C ALA A 648 -42.68 21.73 35.51
N ALA A 649 -41.94 22.83 35.72
CA ALA A 649 -41.31 23.14 37.01
C ALA A 649 -42.37 23.34 38.10
N GLY A 650 -43.52 23.95 37.75
CA GLY A 650 -44.66 24.08 38.67
C GLY A 650 -45.23 22.73 39.11
N ILE A 651 -45.46 21.79 38.18
CA ILE A 651 -45.98 20.45 38.50
C ILE A 651 -45.01 19.67 39.40
N ALA A 652 -43.70 19.70 39.10
CA ALA A 652 -42.68 19.04 39.90
C ALA A 652 -42.66 19.58 41.34
N LEU A 653 -42.73 20.91 41.51
CA LEU A 653 -42.79 21.55 42.83
C LEU A 653 -44.03 21.10 43.61
N PHE A 654 -45.22 21.10 42.99
CA PHE A 654 -46.45 20.65 43.65
C PHE A 654 -46.42 19.17 44.03
N THR A 655 -45.73 18.33 43.25
CA THR A 655 -45.57 16.91 43.55
C THR A 655 -44.66 16.71 44.77
N ILE A 656 -43.53 17.42 44.84
CA ILE A 656 -42.63 17.39 46.01
C ILE A 656 -43.38 17.86 47.27
N ILE A 657 -44.10 18.98 47.17
CA ILE A 657 -44.92 19.49 48.28
C ILE A 657 -46.00 18.47 48.67
N GLY A 658 -46.65 17.84 47.69
CA GLY A 658 -47.65 16.81 47.92
C GLY A 658 -47.10 15.60 48.68
N VAL A 659 -45.92 15.10 48.31
CA VAL A 659 -45.23 14.00 49.00
C VAL A 659 -44.84 14.40 50.42
N LEU A 660 -44.31 15.61 50.62
CA LEU A 660 -43.99 16.13 51.96
C LEU A 660 -45.23 16.24 52.85
N LEU A 661 -46.33 16.76 52.32
CA LEU A 661 -47.59 16.85 53.06
C LEU A 661 -48.16 15.46 53.39
N ALA A 662 -48.05 14.50 52.48
CA ALA A 662 -48.44 13.11 52.74
C ALA A 662 -47.59 12.47 53.83
N ALA A 663 -46.27 12.70 53.84
CA ALA A 663 -45.37 12.21 54.88
C ALA A 663 -45.69 12.84 56.25
N VAL A 664 -45.93 14.14 56.30
CA VAL A 664 -46.36 14.82 57.54
C VAL A 664 -47.71 14.28 58.03
N ALA A 665 -48.67 14.10 57.13
CA ALA A 665 -49.97 13.51 57.47
C ALA A 665 -49.83 12.09 58.04
N ALA A 666 -48.94 11.26 57.47
CA ALA A 666 -48.65 9.92 57.98
C ALA A 666 -48.01 9.96 59.39
N ILE A 667 -47.06 10.86 59.64
CA ILE A 667 -46.44 11.05 60.97
C ILE A 667 -47.49 11.49 61.99
N VAL A 668 -48.34 12.46 61.65
CA VAL A 668 -49.42 12.94 62.51
C VAL A 668 -50.43 11.81 62.79
N TYR A 669 -50.80 11.04 61.78
CA TYR A 669 -51.71 9.89 61.93
C TYR A 669 -51.12 8.83 62.87
N MET A 670 -49.86 8.45 62.70
CA MET A 670 -49.17 7.50 63.57
C MET A 670 -49.09 8.00 65.02
N ARG A 671 -48.71 9.27 65.22
CA ARG A 671 -48.68 9.87 66.57
C ARG A 671 -50.06 9.94 67.19
N SER A 672 -51.10 10.31 66.44
CA SER A 672 -52.48 10.35 66.95
C SER A 672 -52.96 8.98 67.45
N ARG A 673 -52.51 7.89 66.80
CA ARG A 673 -52.85 6.52 67.20
C ARG A 673 -52.07 6.08 68.44
N ALA A 674 -50.81 6.51 68.59
CA ALA A 674 -50.02 6.29 69.80
C ALA A 674 -50.60 7.06 71.00
N THR A 675 -50.99 8.32 70.83
CA THR A 675 -51.64 9.11 71.89
C THR A 675 -53.00 8.53 72.28
N LYS A 676 -53.80 8.05 71.31
CA LYS A 676 -55.05 7.32 71.60
C LYS A 676 -54.83 6.00 72.35
N ARG A 677 -53.69 5.32 72.16
CA ARG A 677 -53.32 4.15 72.96
C ARG A 677 -52.90 4.56 74.38
N ALA A 678 -52.13 5.64 74.53
CA ALA A 678 -51.71 6.16 75.83
C ALA A 678 -52.86 6.75 76.67
N LEU A 679 -53.92 7.27 76.04
CA LEU A 679 -55.15 7.76 76.70
C LEU A 679 -56.16 6.64 77.04
N ARG A 680 -55.92 5.40 76.59
CA ARG A 680 -56.76 4.23 76.87
C ARG A 680 -56.08 3.17 77.76
N ALA A 681 -54.82 3.41 78.12
CA ALA A 681 -54.11 2.71 79.20
C ALA A 681 -54.25 3.56 80.46
#